data_AF-A0A835UG38-F1
#
_entry.id   AF-A0A835UG38-F1
#
_cell.length_a   1.000
_cell.length_b   1.000
_cell.length_c   1.000
_cell.angle_alpha   90.00
_cell.angle_beta   90.00
_cell.angle_gamma   90.00
#
_symmetry.space_group_name_H-M   'P 1'
#
loop_
_entity.id
_entity.type
_entity.pdbx_description
1 polymer ?
#
loop_
_entity_poly.entity_id
_entity_poly.type
_entity_poly.pdbx_seq_one_letter_code
_entity_poly.pdbx_strand_id
1 'polypeptide(L)'
;MPCISGHFLMNSDPFISIGEKLYIMKGGCGAASSIKMINQLLAGVHIAAAAEAMAFAARLGLKTKLLFEILKNASGYSWMFGNRVPRMLESDYTPCSAVDIFVKDLGIVSNQSCKLKVPHHISSIAHQLFVSASASGWGRYDDAAVVKVYEKIAGVKVEAKLSVVNKDDLLASLPSEWPEDPTESIVAMQSQTFSPVLVVLDDDPTGTQTVHDIDVLTEWSVDSLVKQFNKKTKCFFILTNSRSFSTEKAVSLTKDICRNVDTASKTLGGLNYTVVLRGDSTLRGHFPEATEAAVSVLGEMDAWIICPFFLQGGRYTIGDIHYIADSNMLVPAGDTEFAKDAAFGYKSSDLKEWIEEKTKGRIIASSVASISIDLLRKGGPTGVCNYLCNMQKAEIKGKRFLCRTAASFVSARIGIKRRSSICPRDLGVFGKVSGGLIVVGSYVPKTTKQVEELKSRLGNKLRCVEVSVDKVAMRTVTDREEEIVYAAEIANASLKACKDTLLLTNRELIIGKSASESLEINCKVSSALVDIVRRITVQPRYIIAKGGITSSDLATKAFEARHAIVVGQALAGVPLWRLGHESRYPGVPYIVFPGNVGGSSALAELVENWSGKYRTTKDLLLNAENGGYAVGAFNVYNIEGVEAVVSAAEDQRSPAILQIHPGALKQAGLPLVACCLSAAEHAKVPITVHFDHGCSKVELIEALELGFDSLMVDGSNLPFKENISLTKYISVLAHGKGMMIEAELGRLSGSEDDLTVEEYESRLTNVALAQEFIDETHLDALAVCIGNVHGKYPARGPDLRLDLLKDLRSITLQKGVSLALHGASGLPAQVIKDCINLGVRKFNVNTDVRMAYLESLRKPNKDLLHVMASAKQAMKAVIVEKMQLFGSSGKA
;
A
#
# COMPACT_ATOMS: atom_id res chain seq x y z
N MET A 1 -9.69 -43.10 -66.65
CA MET A 1 -9.86 -44.57 -66.69
C MET A 1 -11.32 -44.88 -66.33
N PRO A 2 -11.97 -45.87 -66.96
CA PRO A 2 -12.67 -45.74 -68.25
C PRO A 2 -14.21 -45.68 -68.14
N CYS A 3 -14.86 -45.47 -69.30
CA CYS A 3 -16.30 -45.40 -69.55
C CYS A 3 -17.15 -46.50 -68.87
N ILE A 4 -18.34 -46.12 -68.40
CA ILE A 4 -19.49 -47.03 -68.33
C ILE A 4 -20.68 -46.32 -68.99
N SER A 5 -21.08 -46.90 -70.12
CA SER A 5 -22.29 -46.61 -70.88
C SER A 5 -23.54 -46.91 -70.07
N GLY A 6 -24.64 -46.25 -70.45
CA GLY A 6 -25.93 -46.33 -69.78
C GLY A 6 -26.55 -47.74 -69.69
N HIS A 7 -27.67 -47.76 -68.97
CA HIS A 7 -28.42 -48.91 -68.47
C HIS A 7 -27.85 -49.49 -67.19
N PHE A 8 -28.25 -48.91 -66.05
CA PHE A 8 -28.85 -49.59 -64.91
C PHE A 8 -29.04 -48.51 -63.84
N LEU A 9 -30.26 -48.44 -63.28
CA LEU A 9 -30.62 -48.01 -61.91
C LEU A 9 -32.09 -47.57 -61.92
N MET A 10 -32.97 -48.56 -62.14
CA MET A 10 -34.28 -48.56 -61.48
C MET A 10 -34.10 -49.33 -60.17
N ASN A 11 -34.60 -48.72 -59.09
CA ASN A 11 -34.88 -49.27 -57.76
C ASN A 11 -33.72 -49.33 -56.75
N SER A 12 -33.97 -48.64 -55.61
CA SER A 12 -33.14 -48.40 -54.41
C SER A 12 -31.98 -47.42 -54.61
N ASP A 13 -32.15 -46.19 -54.10
CA ASP A 13 -31.22 -45.07 -54.30
C ASP A 13 -30.27 -44.93 -53.08
N PRO A 14 -29.02 -45.41 -53.15
CA PRO A 14 -28.07 -45.41 -52.03
C PRO A 14 -27.59 -44.01 -51.60
N PHE A 15 -28.00 -42.95 -52.31
CA PHE A 15 -27.62 -41.57 -52.02
C PHE A 15 -28.50 -40.88 -50.97
N ILE A 16 -29.67 -41.45 -50.64
CA ILE A 16 -30.58 -40.87 -49.63
C ILE A 16 -30.03 -41.05 -48.20
N SER A 17 -29.09 -41.98 -47.97
CA SER A 17 -28.47 -42.21 -46.65
C SER A 17 -27.27 -41.31 -46.35
N ILE A 18 -26.81 -40.47 -47.30
CA ILE A 18 -25.54 -39.72 -47.20
C ILE A 18 -25.77 -38.20 -47.00
N GLY A 19 -27.00 -37.68 -47.14
CA GLY A 19 -27.29 -36.27 -46.86
C GLY A 19 -28.78 -35.95 -46.71
N GLU A 20 -29.09 -34.90 -45.92
CA GLU A 20 -30.48 -34.52 -45.59
C GLU A 20 -31.30 -33.99 -46.79
N LYS A 21 -30.65 -33.53 -47.87
CA LYS A 21 -31.30 -33.02 -49.09
C LYS A 21 -30.53 -33.41 -50.36
N LEU A 22 -31.19 -34.12 -51.28
CA LEU A 22 -30.67 -34.46 -52.60
C LEU A 22 -31.28 -33.55 -53.67
N TYR A 23 -30.43 -32.86 -54.43
CA TYR A 23 -30.86 -32.01 -55.55
C TYR A 23 -30.48 -32.65 -56.89
N ILE A 24 -31.47 -33.00 -57.70
CA ILE A 24 -31.28 -33.59 -59.03
C ILE A 24 -31.26 -32.47 -60.08
N MET A 25 -30.15 -32.37 -60.81
CA MET A 25 -29.92 -31.30 -61.78
C MET A 25 -29.90 -31.86 -63.20
N LYS A 26 -30.74 -31.30 -64.08
CA LYS A 26 -30.75 -31.65 -65.51
C LYS A 26 -29.60 -30.92 -66.21
N GLY A 27 -28.76 -31.64 -66.98
CA GLY A 27 -27.62 -31.04 -67.67
C GLY A 27 -26.49 -31.99 -68.10
N GLY A 28 -26.63 -33.31 -67.90
CA GLY A 28 -25.60 -34.29 -68.25
C GLY A 28 -24.38 -34.30 -67.32
N CYS A 29 -23.34 -35.04 -67.70
CA CYS A 29 -22.11 -35.16 -66.91
C CYS A 29 -21.42 -33.80 -66.71
N GLY A 30 -21.16 -33.44 -65.45
CA GLY A 30 -20.45 -32.20 -65.09
C GLY A 30 -21.33 -31.03 -64.63
N ALA A 31 -22.67 -31.15 -64.69
CA ALA A 31 -23.59 -30.12 -64.20
C ALA A 31 -23.40 -29.84 -62.70
N ALA A 32 -23.26 -30.88 -61.87
CA ALA A 32 -23.00 -30.73 -60.43
C ALA A 32 -21.64 -30.05 -60.15
N SER A 33 -20.60 -30.35 -60.92
CA SER A 33 -19.30 -29.68 -60.82
C SER A 33 -19.38 -28.19 -61.16
N SER A 34 -20.24 -27.82 -62.12
CA SER A 34 -20.48 -26.43 -62.50
C SER A 34 -21.18 -25.66 -61.37
N ILE A 35 -22.16 -26.29 -60.71
CA ILE A 35 -22.82 -25.70 -59.53
C ILE A 35 -21.82 -25.52 -58.38
N LYS A 36 -20.98 -26.53 -58.12
CA LYS A 36 -19.93 -26.41 -57.10
C LYS A 36 -18.97 -25.26 -57.41
N MET A 37 -18.61 -25.07 -58.69
CA MET A 37 -17.76 -23.96 -59.11
C MET A 37 -18.42 -22.60 -58.87
N ILE A 38 -19.72 -22.46 -59.12
CA ILE A 38 -20.49 -21.25 -58.79
C ILE A 38 -20.52 -21.04 -57.26
N ASN A 39 -20.70 -22.11 -56.48
CA ASN A 39 -20.66 -22.01 -55.02
C ASN A 39 -19.28 -21.53 -54.52
N GLN A 40 -18.18 -22.07 -55.06
CA GLN A 40 -16.83 -21.63 -54.67
C GLN A 40 -16.53 -20.19 -55.11
N LEU A 41 -17.08 -19.74 -56.25
CA LEU A 41 -17.03 -18.34 -56.67
C LEU A 41 -17.66 -17.44 -55.61
N LEU A 42 -18.91 -17.72 -55.21
CA LEU A 42 -19.62 -16.93 -54.21
C LEU A 42 -18.94 -17.00 -52.84
N ALA A 43 -18.49 -18.19 -52.44
CA ALA A 43 -17.79 -18.41 -51.19
C ALA A 43 -16.54 -17.53 -51.08
N GLY A 44 -15.67 -17.57 -52.09
CA GLY A 44 -14.43 -16.79 -52.09
C GLY A 44 -14.68 -15.29 -52.08
N VAL A 45 -15.66 -14.82 -52.87
CA VAL A 45 -16.06 -13.40 -52.87
C VAL A 45 -16.57 -12.96 -51.49
N HIS A 46 -17.44 -13.75 -50.86
CA HIS A 46 -18.00 -13.39 -49.56
C HIS A 46 -16.96 -13.38 -48.43
N ILE A 47 -15.99 -14.30 -48.43
CA ILE A 47 -14.91 -14.31 -47.44
C ILE A 47 -14.01 -13.08 -47.62
N ALA A 48 -13.63 -12.76 -48.85
CA ALA A 48 -12.81 -11.58 -49.16
C ALA A 48 -13.52 -10.27 -48.76
N ALA A 49 -14.82 -10.14 -49.09
CA ALA A 49 -15.63 -8.99 -48.69
C ALA A 49 -15.80 -8.88 -47.17
N ALA A 50 -15.95 -10.01 -46.46
CA ALA A 50 -16.00 -10.02 -45.01
C ALA A 50 -14.69 -9.52 -44.39
N ALA A 51 -13.55 -10.02 -44.87
CA ALA A 51 -12.23 -9.59 -44.43
C ALA A 51 -12.01 -8.08 -44.63
N GLU A 52 -12.40 -7.55 -45.78
CA GLU A 52 -12.35 -6.12 -46.09
C GLU A 52 -13.21 -5.29 -45.13
N ALA A 53 -14.48 -5.68 -44.95
CA ALA A 53 -15.42 -4.97 -44.08
C ALA A 53 -14.92 -4.92 -42.63
N MET A 54 -14.36 -6.02 -42.13
CA MET A 54 -13.84 -6.09 -40.77
C MET A 54 -12.58 -5.25 -40.58
N ALA A 55 -11.66 -5.24 -41.56
CA ALA A 55 -10.49 -4.37 -41.53
C ALA A 55 -10.85 -2.89 -41.63
N PHE A 56 -11.83 -2.55 -42.48
CA PHE A 56 -12.34 -1.18 -42.57
C PHE A 56 -12.99 -0.73 -41.26
N ALA A 57 -13.79 -1.60 -40.63
CA ALA A 57 -14.35 -1.34 -39.31
C ALA A 57 -13.28 -1.09 -38.25
N ALA A 58 -12.22 -1.89 -38.24
CA ALA A 58 -11.08 -1.67 -37.35
C ALA A 58 -10.42 -0.31 -37.63
N ARG A 59 -10.27 0.10 -38.90
CA ARG A 59 -9.72 1.40 -39.28
C ARG A 59 -10.58 2.59 -38.85
N LEU A 60 -11.90 2.41 -38.82
CA LEU A 60 -12.87 3.37 -38.30
C LEU A 60 -12.92 3.43 -36.77
N GLY A 61 -12.15 2.59 -36.07
CA GLY A 61 -12.15 2.52 -34.60
C GLY A 61 -13.39 1.83 -34.01
N LEU A 62 -14.13 1.05 -34.82
CA LEU A 62 -15.29 0.31 -34.34
C LEU A 62 -14.85 -0.95 -33.58
N LYS A 63 -15.65 -1.33 -32.57
CA LYS A 63 -15.50 -2.63 -31.90
C LYS A 63 -15.91 -3.75 -32.86
N THR A 64 -14.93 -4.37 -33.51
CA THR A 64 -15.10 -5.39 -34.55
C THR A 64 -15.99 -6.57 -34.08
N LYS A 65 -15.82 -7.05 -32.84
CA LYS A 65 -16.70 -8.09 -32.26
C LYS A 65 -18.16 -7.65 -32.16
N LEU A 66 -18.42 -6.43 -31.71
CA LEU A 66 -19.77 -5.87 -31.64
C LEU A 66 -20.38 -5.70 -33.04
N LEU A 67 -19.59 -5.21 -33.99
CA LEU A 67 -20.03 -5.08 -35.38
C LEU A 67 -20.43 -6.44 -35.97
N PHE A 68 -19.64 -7.49 -35.72
CA PHE A 68 -19.97 -8.84 -36.15
C PHE A 68 -21.34 -9.29 -35.63
N GLU A 69 -21.62 -9.10 -34.34
CA GLU A 69 -22.91 -9.49 -33.75
C GLU A 69 -24.10 -8.69 -34.32
N ILE A 70 -23.89 -7.39 -34.62
CA ILE A 70 -24.91 -6.56 -35.28
C ILE A 70 -25.17 -7.08 -36.71
N LEU A 71 -24.11 -7.28 -37.49
CA LEU A 71 -24.21 -7.66 -38.90
C LEU A 71 -24.68 -9.11 -39.10
N LYS A 72 -24.46 -9.99 -38.13
CA LYS A 72 -24.97 -11.37 -38.14
C LYS A 72 -26.48 -11.43 -38.27
N ASN A 73 -27.20 -10.42 -37.80
CA ASN A 73 -28.66 -10.31 -37.87
C ASN A 73 -29.15 -9.32 -38.95
N ALA A 74 -28.23 -8.76 -39.75
CA ALA A 74 -28.56 -7.79 -40.80
C ALA A 74 -28.88 -8.47 -42.15
N SER A 75 -29.57 -7.75 -43.03
CA SER A 75 -29.92 -8.24 -44.38
C SER A 75 -28.72 -8.48 -45.30
N GLY A 76 -27.58 -7.82 -45.04
CA GLY A 76 -26.32 -8.03 -45.77
C GLY A 76 -25.52 -9.27 -45.34
N TYR A 77 -26.06 -10.10 -44.44
CA TYR A 77 -25.41 -11.30 -43.94
C TYR A 77 -25.18 -12.36 -45.03
N SER A 78 -24.04 -13.05 -44.94
CA SER A 78 -23.80 -14.30 -45.68
C SER A 78 -23.33 -15.40 -44.72
N TRP A 79 -23.60 -16.66 -45.07
CA TRP A 79 -23.11 -17.80 -44.28
C TRP A 79 -21.58 -17.76 -44.11
N MET A 80 -20.84 -17.35 -45.15
CA MET A 80 -19.38 -17.21 -45.09
C MET A 80 -18.94 -16.12 -44.10
N PHE A 81 -19.63 -14.98 -44.04
CA PHE A 81 -19.38 -13.94 -43.03
C PHE A 81 -19.57 -14.52 -41.63
N GLY A 82 -20.72 -15.15 -41.37
CA GLY A 82 -21.05 -15.75 -40.08
C GLY A 82 -20.07 -16.84 -39.64
N ASN A 83 -19.50 -17.57 -40.60
CA ASN A 83 -18.62 -18.70 -40.31
C ASN A 83 -17.13 -18.30 -40.21
N ARG A 84 -16.65 -17.35 -41.01
CA ARG A 84 -15.21 -16.99 -41.07
C ARG A 84 -14.82 -15.80 -40.21
N VAL A 85 -15.70 -14.82 -40.01
CA VAL A 85 -15.36 -13.62 -39.20
C VAL A 85 -15.01 -13.96 -37.74
N PRO A 86 -15.66 -14.92 -37.05
CA PRO A 86 -15.23 -15.33 -35.71
C PRO A 86 -13.75 -15.71 -35.63
N ARG A 87 -13.25 -16.44 -36.64
CA ARG A 87 -11.85 -16.87 -36.74
C ARG A 87 -10.90 -15.68 -36.96
N MET A 88 -11.34 -14.69 -37.74
CA MET A 88 -10.60 -13.44 -37.92
C MET A 88 -10.45 -12.71 -36.58
N LEU A 89 -11.57 -12.55 -35.84
CA LEU A 89 -11.64 -11.85 -34.56
C LEU A 89 -10.84 -12.52 -33.44
N GLU A 90 -10.87 -13.85 -33.39
CA GLU A 90 -10.16 -14.66 -32.40
C GLU A 90 -8.67 -14.85 -32.76
N SER A 91 -8.29 -14.53 -34.00
CA SER A 91 -6.98 -14.84 -34.57
C SER A 91 -6.61 -16.33 -34.48
N ASP A 92 -7.61 -17.21 -34.53
CA ASP A 92 -7.42 -18.66 -34.67
C ASP A 92 -7.46 -19.05 -36.16
N TYR A 93 -6.29 -19.37 -36.70
CA TYR A 93 -6.14 -19.77 -38.10
C TYR A 93 -5.79 -21.26 -38.25
N THR A 94 -6.16 -22.06 -37.25
CA THR A 94 -6.09 -23.53 -37.35
C THR A 94 -6.94 -23.98 -38.54
N PRO A 95 -6.35 -24.66 -39.55
CA PRO A 95 -6.99 -24.79 -40.85
C PRO A 95 -8.18 -25.76 -40.82
N CYS A 96 -9.39 -25.24 -41.00
CA CYS A 96 -10.56 -26.04 -41.39
C CYS A 96 -10.68 -26.11 -42.93
N SER A 97 -10.31 -25.02 -43.62
CA SER A 97 -10.14 -24.97 -45.07
C SER A 97 -9.04 -23.96 -45.38
N ALA A 98 -7.98 -24.37 -46.08
CA ALA A 98 -6.80 -23.53 -46.24
C ALA A 98 -6.96 -22.42 -47.29
N VAL A 99 -6.26 -21.29 -47.12
CA VAL A 99 -6.16 -20.19 -48.12
C VAL A 99 -5.85 -20.74 -49.52
N ASP A 100 -4.91 -21.68 -49.64
CA ASP A 100 -4.51 -22.27 -50.92
C ASP A 100 -5.63 -23.07 -51.60
N ILE A 101 -6.65 -23.52 -50.86
CA ILE A 101 -7.85 -24.13 -51.46
C ILE A 101 -8.61 -23.08 -52.27
N PHE A 102 -8.76 -21.85 -51.75
CA PHE A 102 -9.42 -20.77 -52.47
C PHE A 102 -8.57 -20.16 -53.58
N VAL A 103 -7.23 -20.19 -53.46
CA VAL A 103 -6.33 -19.91 -54.60
C VAL A 103 -6.63 -20.87 -55.75
N LYS A 104 -6.67 -22.17 -55.46
CA LYS A 104 -6.96 -23.20 -56.46
C LYS A 104 -8.39 -23.07 -57.04
N ASP A 105 -9.40 -22.96 -56.18
CA ASP A 105 -10.80 -23.00 -56.59
C ASP A 105 -11.21 -21.73 -57.37
N LEU A 106 -10.79 -20.54 -56.95
CA LEU A 106 -11.02 -19.30 -57.72
C LEU A 106 -10.15 -19.24 -58.99
N GLY A 107 -9.00 -19.91 -59.01
CA GLY A 107 -8.23 -20.16 -60.22
C GLY A 107 -8.98 -21.00 -61.25
N ILE A 108 -9.67 -22.06 -60.81
CA ILE A 108 -10.54 -22.87 -61.68
C ILE A 108 -11.69 -22.02 -62.23
N VAL A 109 -12.35 -21.23 -61.37
CA VAL A 109 -13.42 -20.29 -61.77
C VAL A 109 -12.93 -19.33 -62.85
N SER A 110 -11.77 -18.69 -62.65
CA SER A 110 -11.19 -17.71 -63.58
C SER A 110 -10.83 -18.36 -64.93
N ASN A 111 -10.26 -19.57 -64.90
CA ASN A 111 -9.93 -20.29 -66.13
C ASN A 111 -11.18 -20.66 -66.95
N GLN A 112 -12.27 -21.05 -66.28
CA GLN A 112 -13.52 -21.38 -66.96
C GLN A 112 -14.22 -20.13 -67.50
N SER A 113 -14.19 -19.03 -66.76
CA SER A 113 -14.76 -17.76 -67.22
C SER A 113 -14.07 -17.26 -68.50
N CYS A 114 -12.73 -17.38 -68.58
CA CYS A 114 -11.96 -17.09 -69.79
C CYS A 114 -12.36 -17.98 -70.97
N LYS A 115 -12.48 -19.30 -70.76
CA LYS A 115 -12.89 -20.25 -71.82
C LYS A 115 -14.28 -19.95 -72.37
N LEU A 116 -15.21 -19.59 -71.48
CA LEU A 116 -16.60 -19.30 -71.83
C LEU A 116 -16.84 -17.84 -72.22
N LYS A 117 -15.80 -16.98 -72.17
CA LYS A 117 -15.87 -15.54 -72.43
C LYS A 117 -16.90 -14.82 -71.56
N VAL A 118 -17.05 -15.25 -70.31
CA VAL A 118 -17.89 -14.58 -69.30
C VAL A 118 -16.99 -13.72 -68.41
N PRO A 119 -17.16 -12.39 -68.37
CA PRO A 119 -16.30 -11.52 -67.56
C PRO A 119 -16.63 -11.66 -66.07
N HIS A 120 -15.62 -11.98 -65.26
CA HIS A 120 -15.74 -12.12 -63.81
C HIS A 120 -14.93 -11.03 -63.08
N HIS A 121 -15.53 -9.85 -62.89
CA HIS A 121 -14.85 -8.71 -62.29
C HIS A 121 -14.58 -8.89 -60.80
N ILE A 122 -15.57 -9.35 -60.03
CA ILE A 122 -15.46 -9.39 -58.56
C ILE A 122 -14.62 -10.59 -58.10
N SER A 123 -14.87 -11.78 -58.65
CA SER A 123 -14.13 -12.98 -58.23
C SER A 123 -12.67 -12.97 -58.65
N SER A 124 -12.30 -12.21 -59.69
CA SER A 124 -10.89 -12.04 -60.07
C SER A 124 -10.12 -11.23 -59.03
N ILE A 125 -10.73 -10.16 -58.48
CA ILE A 125 -10.16 -9.40 -57.35
C ILE A 125 -10.08 -10.27 -56.10
N ALA A 126 -11.15 -11.00 -55.76
CA ALA A 126 -11.12 -11.94 -54.64
C ALA A 126 -9.98 -12.97 -54.79
N HIS A 127 -9.80 -13.53 -55.99
CA HIS A 127 -8.71 -14.46 -56.28
C HIS A 127 -7.33 -13.83 -56.02
N GLN A 128 -7.11 -12.58 -56.46
CA GLN A 128 -5.85 -11.87 -56.21
C GLN A 128 -5.58 -11.63 -54.71
N LEU A 129 -6.62 -11.41 -53.90
CA LEU A 129 -6.48 -11.28 -52.45
C LEU A 129 -6.02 -12.60 -51.81
N PHE A 130 -6.59 -13.74 -52.21
CA PHE A 130 -6.14 -15.06 -51.74
C PHE A 130 -4.72 -15.40 -52.21
N VAL A 131 -4.36 -15.06 -53.45
CA VAL A 131 -2.97 -15.20 -53.95
C VAL A 131 -2.02 -14.34 -53.12
N SER A 132 -2.40 -13.11 -52.78
CA SER A 132 -1.60 -12.20 -51.96
C SER A 132 -1.42 -12.71 -50.53
N ALA A 133 -2.47 -13.30 -49.95
CA ALA A 133 -2.42 -13.94 -48.64
C ALA A 133 -1.46 -15.14 -48.65
N SER A 134 -1.61 -16.03 -49.65
CA SER A 134 -0.74 -17.19 -49.84
C SER A 134 0.72 -16.80 -50.01
N ALA A 135 1.01 -15.83 -50.89
CA ALA A 135 2.35 -15.30 -51.12
C ALA A 135 2.95 -14.63 -49.88
N SER A 136 2.11 -14.12 -48.96
CA SER A 136 2.52 -13.55 -47.68
C SER A 136 2.74 -14.61 -46.58
N GLY A 137 2.75 -15.90 -46.92
CA GLY A 137 3.02 -17.01 -46.01
C GLY A 137 1.76 -17.62 -45.36
N TRP A 138 0.56 -17.17 -45.72
CA TRP A 138 -0.69 -17.63 -45.10
C TRP A 138 -1.33 -18.83 -45.81
N GLY A 139 -0.71 -19.39 -46.86
CA GLY A 139 -1.32 -20.40 -47.73
C GLY A 139 -1.86 -21.65 -47.02
N ARG A 140 -1.15 -22.13 -45.98
CA ARG A 140 -1.52 -23.34 -45.20
C ARG A 140 -2.51 -23.08 -44.06
N TYR A 141 -2.83 -21.83 -43.78
CA TYR A 141 -3.71 -21.43 -42.69
C TYR A 141 -5.16 -21.34 -43.16
N ASP A 142 -6.11 -21.29 -42.23
CA ASP A 142 -7.54 -21.16 -42.56
C ASP A 142 -7.80 -19.99 -43.52
N ASP A 143 -8.74 -20.16 -44.45
CA ASP A 143 -9.08 -19.19 -45.49
C ASP A 143 -9.52 -17.81 -44.93
N ALA A 144 -9.93 -17.74 -43.65
CA ALA A 144 -10.13 -16.50 -42.90
C ALA A 144 -8.85 -15.64 -42.80
N ALA A 145 -7.66 -16.23 -42.94
CA ALA A 145 -6.37 -15.54 -42.93
C ALA A 145 -6.20 -14.55 -44.09
N VAL A 146 -7.09 -14.55 -45.09
CA VAL A 146 -7.12 -13.49 -46.12
C VAL A 146 -7.26 -12.08 -45.50
N VAL A 147 -7.83 -11.95 -44.30
CA VAL A 147 -7.88 -10.69 -43.53
C VAL A 147 -6.49 -10.10 -43.25
N LYS A 148 -5.45 -10.93 -43.17
CA LYS A 148 -4.06 -10.49 -42.91
C LYS A 148 -3.50 -9.62 -44.03
N VAL A 149 -4.02 -9.75 -45.24
CA VAL A 149 -3.68 -8.85 -46.35
C VAL A 149 -4.11 -7.42 -46.03
N TYR A 150 -5.35 -7.25 -45.56
CA TYR A 150 -5.88 -5.94 -45.20
C TYR A 150 -5.26 -5.37 -43.93
N GLU A 151 -5.04 -6.18 -42.89
CA GLU A 151 -4.35 -5.74 -41.67
C GLU A 151 -2.97 -5.14 -41.99
N LYS A 152 -2.21 -5.82 -42.87
CA LYS A 152 -0.89 -5.38 -43.31
C LYS A 152 -0.94 -4.10 -44.12
N ILE A 153 -1.88 -3.99 -45.08
CA ILE A 153 -1.99 -2.82 -45.96
C ILE A 153 -2.50 -1.59 -45.20
N ALA A 154 -3.51 -1.76 -44.34
CA ALA A 154 -4.18 -0.66 -43.65
C ALA A 154 -3.53 -0.31 -42.29
N GLY A 155 -2.59 -1.12 -41.80
CA GLY A 155 -1.93 -0.90 -40.51
C GLY A 155 -2.89 -1.06 -39.32
N VAL A 156 -3.85 -1.97 -39.43
CA VAL A 156 -4.88 -2.23 -38.41
C VAL A 156 -4.85 -3.69 -37.97
N LYS A 157 -5.45 -3.99 -36.83
CA LYS A 157 -5.72 -5.36 -36.41
C LYS A 157 -7.22 -5.60 -36.31
N VAL A 158 -7.68 -6.67 -36.95
CA VAL A 158 -9.02 -7.21 -36.78
C VAL A 158 -8.94 -8.22 -35.65
N GLU A 159 -9.02 -7.73 -34.42
CA GLU A 159 -9.04 -8.59 -33.23
C GLU A 159 -10.16 -8.17 -32.30
N ALA A 160 -10.71 -9.14 -31.55
CA ALA A 160 -11.68 -8.90 -30.49
C ALA A 160 -11.04 -8.32 -29.21
N LYS A 161 -9.71 -8.15 -29.18
CA LYS A 161 -8.96 -7.84 -27.97
C LYS A 161 -9.10 -6.36 -27.60
N LEU A 162 -9.45 -6.11 -26.34
CA LEU A 162 -9.53 -4.76 -25.80
C LEU A 162 -8.11 -4.16 -25.73
N SER A 163 -7.95 -2.93 -26.20
CA SER A 163 -6.65 -2.26 -26.15
C SER A 163 -6.34 -1.77 -24.72
N VAL A 164 -5.04 -1.76 -24.39
CA VAL A 164 -4.54 -1.01 -23.23
C VAL A 164 -4.68 0.48 -23.54
N VAL A 165 -5.29 1.24 -22.63
CA VAL A 165 -5.61 2.65 -22.85
C VAL A 165 -4.89 3.54 -21.84
N ASN A 166 -4.56 4.76 -22.25
CA ASN A 166 -4.02 5.76 -21.33
C ASN A 166 -5.13 6.17 -20.35
N LYS A 167 -4.80 6.17 -19.05
CA LYS A 167 -5.74 6.45 -17.97
C LYS A 167 -6.26 7.89 -18.03
N ASP A 168 -5.37 8.86 -18.20
CA ASP A 168 -5.74 10.28 -18.13
C ASP A 168 -6.58 10.68 -19.34
N ASP A 169 -6.23 10.21 -20.53
CA ASP A 169 -6.99 10.44 -21.76
C ASP A 169 -8.41 9.86 -21.65
N LEU A 170 -8.53 8.62 -21.15
CA LEU A 170 -9.82 7.98 -20.98
C LEU A 170 -10.67 8.74 -19.95
N LEU A 171 -10.11 9.10 -18.80
CA LEU A 171 -10.84 9.83 -17.76
C LEU A 171 -11.27 11.22 -18.23
N ALA A 172 -10.45 11.91 -19.03
CA ALA A 172 -10.77 13.20 -19.64
C ALA A 172 -11.91 13.11 -20.67
N SER A 173 -12.08 11.96 -21.31
CA SER A 173 -13.17 11.71 -22.27
C SER A 173 -14.55 11.47 -21.62
N LEU A 174 -14.58 11.19 -20.32
CA LEU A 174 -15.83 10.89 -19.60
C LEU A 174 -16.56 12.18 -19.20
N PRO A 175 -17.89 12.13 -18.98
CA PRO A 175 -18.65 13.25 -18.41
C PRO A 175 -18.00 13.73 -17.10
N SER A 176 -18.15 15.01 -16.73
CA SER A 176 -17.65 15.52 -15.44
C SER A 176 -18.22 14.76 -14.25
N GLU A 177 -17.46 14.63 -13.16
CA GLU A 177 -17.95 13.97 -11.95
C GLU A 177 -19.19 14.66 -11.37
N TRP A 178 -20.02 13.89 -10.66
CA TRP A 178 -21.17 14.44 -9.97
C TRP A 178 -20.69 15.48 -8.93
N PRO A 179 -21.23 16.71 -8.94
CA PRO A 179 -20.62 17.84 -8.23
C PRO A 179 -20.80 17.79 -6.71
N GLU A 180 -21.79 17.05 -6.21
CA GLU A 180 -22.10 16.97 -4.78
C GLU A 180 -21.53 15.70 -4.15
N ASP A 181 -20.83 15.81 -3.02
CA ASP A 181 -20.42 14.64 -2.25
C ASP A 181 -21.61 14.09 -1.44
N PRO A 182 -22.11 12.88 -1.74
CA PRO A 182 -23.27 12.32 -1.05
C PRO A 182 -22.96 11.83 0.38
N THR A 183 -21.71 11.90 0.84
CA THR A 183 -21.31 11.37 2.15
C THR A 183 -22.14 11.98 3.29
N GLU A 184 -22.38 13.29 3.27
CA GLU A 184 -23.13 13.96 4.35
C GLU A 184 -24.61 13.58 4.35
N SER A 185 -25.22 13.47 3.16
CA SER A 185 -26.62 13.04 3.04
C SER A 185 -26.80 11.58 3.45
N ILE A 186 -25.83 10.70 3.16
CA ILE A 186 -25.80 9.31 3.64
C ILE A 186 -25.73 9.25 5.17
N VAL A 187 -24.83 10.02 5.79
CA VAL A 187 -24.71 10.06 7.26
C VAL A 187 -25.99 10.58 7.91
N ALA A 188 -26.61 11.61 7.33
CA ALA A 188 -27.88 12.17 7.80
C ALA A 188 -29.02 11.14 7.71
N MET A 189 -29.18 10.48 6.55
CA MET A 189 -30.23 9.46 6.35
C MET A 189 -30.10 8.30 7.35
N GLN A 190 -28.87 7.85 7.61
CA GLN A 190 -28.61 6.78 8.58
C GLN A 190 -28.90 7.16 10.03
N SER A 191 -28.89 8.46 10.35
CA SER A 191 -29.15 8.94 11.70
C SER A 191 -30.65 9.19 11.95
N GLN A 192 -31.42 9.41 10.88
CA GLN A 192 -32.87 9.69 10.92
C GLN A 192 -33.75 8.44 10.75
N THR A 193 -33.22 7.37 10.13
CA THR A 193 -33.96 6.11 9.90
C THR A 193 -33.30 4.95 10.64
N PHE A 194 -34.11 4.00 11.14
CA PHE A 194 -33.62 2.72 11.67
C PHE A 194 -33.06 1.89 10.50
N SER A 195 -31.83 2.19 10.10
CA SER A 195 -31.18 1.57 8.96
C SER A 195 -30.76 0.13 9.28
N PRO A 196 -30.86 -0.82 8.32
CA PRO A 196 -30.37 -2.18 8.53
C PRO A 196 -28.89 -2.19 8.89
N VAL A 197 -28.49 -3.06 9.81
CA VAL A 197 -27.08 -3.28 10.15
C VAL A 197 -26.37 -3.92 8.94
N LEU A 198 -25.23 -3.36 8.53
CA LEU A 198 -24.44 -3.90 7.43
C LEU A 198 -23.48 -4.98 7.93
N VAL A 199 -23.69 -6.23 7.50
CA VAL A 199 -22.83 -7.37 7.84
C VAL A 199 -21.95 -7.70 6.65
N VAL A 200 -20.65 -7.40 6.75
CA VAL A 200 -19.70 -7.59 5.66
C VAL A 200 -18.97 -8.92 5.83
N LEU A 201 -19.15 -9.84 4.88
CA LEU A 201 -18.38 -11.08 4.81
C LEU A 201 -17.17 -10.83 3.91
N ASP A 202 -15.99 -10.75 4.51
CA ASP A 202 -14.75 -10.41 3.82
C ASP A 202 -13.94 -11.67 3.51
N ASP A 203 -13.71 -11.94 2.23
CA ASP A 203 -13.00 -13.13 1.76
C ASP A 203 -11.47 -13.09 1.98
N ASP A 204 -10.93 -11.92 2.38
CA ASP A 204 -9.50 -11.64 2.60
C ASP A 204 -9.34 -10.45 3.60
N PRO A 205 -8.44 -10.51 4.60
CA PRO A 205 -8.28 -9.46 5.63
C PRO A 205 -7.98 -8.05 5.11
N THR A 206 -7.53 -7.94 3.86
CA THR A 206 -7.27 -6.66 3.20
C THR A 206 -8.53 -5.82 2.93
N GLY A 207 -9.76 -6.34 3.07
CA GLY A 207 -10.97 -5.58 2.71
C GLY A 207 -11.35 -4.45 3.65
N THR A 208 -10.74 -4.42 4.83
CA THR A 208 -10.86 -3.35 5.81
C THR A 208 -10.14 -2.06 5.42
N GLN A 209 -9.55 -2.02 4.22
CA GLN A 209 -8.75 -0.93 3.69
C GLN A 209 -9.36 0.46 3.79
N THR A 210 -10.66 0.63 3.61
CA THR A 210 -11.26 1.98 3.47
C THR A 210 -12.11 2.41 4.67
N VAL A 211 -12.15 1.60 5.72
CA VAL A 211 -13.00 1.83 6.90
C VAL A 211 -12.16 2.20 8.12
N HIS A 212 -12.80 2.85 9.10
CA HIS A 212 -12.24 3.12 10.42
C HIS A 212 -13.37 3.12 11.46
N ASP A 213 -13.02 2.89 12.72
CA ASP A 213 -13.93 2.72 13.86
C ASP A 213 -14.99 1.62 13.64
N ILE A 214 -14.58 0.51 12.98
CA ILE A 214 -15.44 -0.65 12.68
C ILE A 214 -14.88 -1.92 13.32
N ASP A 215 -15.77 -2.73 13.93
CA ASP A 215 -15.44 -4.05 14.46
C ASP A 215 -15.19 -5.07 13.33
N VAL A 216 -14.17 -5.91 13.51
CA VAL A 216 -13.84 -7.07 12.67
C VAL A 216 -13.88 -8.30 13.57
N LEU A 217 -14.76 -9.24 13.23
CA LEU A 217 -14.88 -10.53 13.88
C LEU A 217 -14.16 -11.59 13.05
N THR A 218 -13.45 -12.48 13.72
CA THR A 218 -12.83 -13.66 13.11
C THR A 218 -13.51 -14.95 13.58
N GLU A 219 -14.51 -14.81 14.45
CA GLU A 219 -15.45 -15.84 14.89
C GLU A 219 -16.89 -15.41 14.58
N TRP A 220 -17.79 -16.38 14.45
CA TRP A 220 -19.19 -16.15 14.05
C TRP A 220 -20.15 -17.08 14.79
N SER A 221 -19.89 -17.33 16.09
CA SER A 221 -20.88 -17.99 16.95
C SER A 221 -22.10 -17.10 17.14
N VAL A 222 -23.27 -17.71 17.37
CA VAL A 222 -24.51 -16.96 17.61
C VAL A 222 -24.34 -15.98 18.78
N ASP A 223 -23.69 -16.40 19.87
CA ASP A 223 -23.43 -15.53 21.02
C ASP A 223 -22.54 -14.32 20.70
N SER A 224 -21.50 -14.51 19.89
CA SER A 224 -20.60 -13.41 19.49
C SER A 224 -21.33 -12.41 18.59
N LEU A 225 -22.15 -12.91 17.67
CA LEU A 225 -22.99 -12.08 16.80
C LEU A 225 -24.08 -11.35 17.58
N VAL A 226 -24.74 -12.00 18.55
CA VAL A 226 -25.72 -11.35 19.45
C VAL A 226 -25.07 -10.21 20.23
N LYS A 227 -23.87 -10.42 20.78
CA LYS A 227 -23.10 -9.35 21.44
C LYS A 227 -22.80 -8.19 20.49
N GLN A 228 -22.43 -8.48 19.24
CA GLN A 228 -22.13 -7.45 18.26
C GLN A 228 -23.38 -6.66 17.85
N PHE A 229 -24.50 -7.32 17.60
CA PHE A 229 -25.77 -6.65 17.32
C PHE A 229 -26.23 -5.76 18.50
N ASN A 230 -26.03 -6.21 19.75
CA ASN A 230 -26.37 -5.44 20.95
C ASN A 230 -25.56 -4.13 21.11
N LYS A 231 -24.37 -4.02 20.51
CA LYS A 231 -23.60 -2.77 20.48
C LYS A 231 -24.27 -1.67 19.64
N LYS A 232 -25.34 -1.98 18.90
CA LYS A 232 -26.04 -1.08 17.97
C LYS A 232 -25.10 -0.46 16.93
N THR A 233 -24.13 -1.25 16.44
CA THR A 233 -23.20 -0.79 15.39
C THR A 233 -23.90 -0.69 14.05
N LYS A 234 -23.49 0.28 13.23
CA LYS A 234 -24.01 0.44 11.86
C LYS A 234 -23.50 -0.64 10.92
N CYS A 235 -22.28 -1.12 11.14
CA CYS A 235 -21.59 -2.08 10.30
C CYS A 235 -20.56 -2.85 11.12
N PHE A 236 -20.35 -4.12 10.78
CA PHE A 236 -19.20 -4.90 11.24
C PHE A 236 -18.77 -5.91 10.18
N PHE A 237 -17.50 -6.31 10.24
CA PHE A 237 -16.91 -7.27 9.32
C PHE A 237 -16.84 -8.64 9.98
N ILE A 238 -17.03 -9.69 9.18
CA ILE A 238 -16.71 -11.08 9.50
C ILE A 238 -15.62 -11.49 8.52
N LEU A 239 -14.41 -11.70 9.03
CA LEU A 239 -13.27 -12.18 8.27
C LEU A 239 -13.42 -13.68 8.01
N THR A 240 -13.74 -14.06 6.78
CA THR A 240 -13.96 -15.47 6.43
C THR A 240 -12.67 -16.14 5.94
N ASN A 241 -11.76 -15.35 5.35
CA ASN A 241 -10.58 -15.83 4.62
C ASN A 241 -10.91 -16.94 3.61
N SER A 242 -12.13 -16.91 3.06
CA SER A 242 -12.68 -18.01 2.27
C SER A 242 -11.89 -18.27 0.99
N ARG A 243 -11.11 -17.30 0.50
CA ARG A 243 -10.31 -17.43 -0.72
C ARG A 243 -9.20 -18.49 -0.61
N SER A 244 -8.79 -18.84 0.61
CA SER A 244 -7.82 -19.90 0.88
C SER A 244 -8.44 -21.31 0.90
N PHE A 245 -9.75 -21.44 0.74
CA PHE A 245 -10.48 -22.70 0.84
C PHE A 245 -10.87 -23.26 -0.52
N SER A 246 -11.22 -24.56 -0.56
CA SER A 246 -11.91 -25.14 -1.71
C SER A 246 -13.31 -24.53 -1.84
N THR A 247 -13.88 -24.62 -3.04
CA THR A 247 -15.23 -24.10 -3.31
C THR A 247 -16.28 -24.70 -2.37
N GLU A 248 -16.22 -26.01 -2.09
CA GLU A 248 -17.17 -26.69 -1.20
C GLU A 248 -17.10 -26.14 0.22
N LYS A 249 -15.88 -25.94 0.72
CA LYS A 249 -15.64 -25.41 2.06
C LYS A 249 -16.05 -23.94 2.16
N ALA A 250 -15.77 -23.13 1.14
CA ALA A 250 -16.20 -21.73 1.09
C ALA A 250 -17.74 -21.59 1.03
N VAL A 251 -18.42 -22.47 0.29
CA VAL A 251 -19.89 -22.54 0.24
C VAL A 251 -20.48 -22.93 1.59
N SER A 252 -19.95 -23.98 2.24
CA SER A 252 -20.41 -24.40 3.56
C SER A 252 -20.24 -23.28 4.59
N LEU A 253 -19.05 -22.68 4.62
CA LEU A 253 -18.73 -21.57 5.52
C LEU A 253 -19.68 -20.38 5.33
N THR A 254 -19.95 -20.00 4.09
CA THR A 254 -20.86 -18.89 3.79
C THR A 254 -22.28 -19.18 4.29
N LYS A 255 -22.77 -20.42 4.09
CA LYS A 255 -24.08 -20.84 4.62
C LYS A 255 -24.12 -20.77 6.14
N ASP A 256 -23.08 -21.28 6.80
CA ASP A 256 -23.01 -21.32 8.26
C ASP A 256 -22.98 -19.92 8.88
N ILE A 257 -22.17 -19.02 8.32
CA ILE A 257 -22.14 -17.61 8.75
C ILE A 257 -23.52 -16.96 8.55
N CYS A 258 -24.13 -17.12 7.38
CA CYS A 258 -25.45 -16.52 7.11
C CYS A 258 -26.53 -17.06 8.05
N ARG A 259 -26.52 -18.36 8.37
CA ARG A 259 -27.46 -18.96 9.34
C ARG A 259 -27.26 -18.40 10.74
N ASN A 260 -26.01 -18.25 11.17
CA ASN A 260 -25.71 -17.73 12.50
C ASN A 260 -26.07 -16.25 12.63
N VAL A 261 -25.84 -15.46 11.57
CA VAL A 261 -26.27 -14.05 11.50
C VAL A 261 -27.78 -13.93 11.58
N ASP A 262 -28.51 -14.72 10.79
CA ASP A 262 -29.99 -14.76 10.81
C ASP A 262 -30.53 -15.18 12.19
N THR A 263 -29.93 -16.21 12.80
CA THR A 263 -30.30 -16.71 14.14
C THR A 263 -30.05 -15.65 15.22
N ALA A 264 -28.90 -14.96 15.17
CA ALA A 264 -28.57 -13.90 16.10
C ALA A 264 -29.52 -12.70 15.99
N SER A 265 -29.88 -12.30 14.75
CA SER A 265 -30.88 -11.26 14.51
C SER A 265 -32.25 -11.64 15.09
N LYS A 266 -32.72 -12.87 14.83
CA LYS A 266 -34.00 -13.38 15.35
C LYS A 266 -34.03 -13.44 16.87
N THR A 267 -32.92 -13.80 17.50
CA THR A 267 -32.78 -13.84 18.97
C THR A 267 -32.99 -12.45 19.60
N LEU A 268 -32.66 -11.37 18.88
CA LEU A 268 -32.81 -9.99 19.32
C LEU A 268 -34.12 -9.33 18.84
N GLY A 269 -35.15 -10.13 18.55
CA GLY A 269 -36.45 -9.62 18.12
C GLY A 269 -36.52 -9.26 16.63
N GLY A 270 -35.64 -9.81 15.80
CA GLY A 270 -35.69 -9.65 14.34
C GLY A 270 -35.10 -8.34 13.84
N LEU A 271 -33.88 -8.02 14.28
CA LEU A 271 -33.16 -6.84 13.82
C LEU A 271 -32.93 -6.88 12.29
N ASN A 272 -33.22 -5.78 11.61
CA ASN A 272 -33.01 -5.70 10.17
C ASN A 272 -31.51 -5.61 9.84
N TYR A 273 -31.04 -6.41 8.87
CA TYR A 273 -29.65 -6.42 8.44
C TYR A 273 -29.52 -6.63 6.92
N THR A 274 -28.35 -6.31 6.37
CA THR A 274 -28.01 -6.56 4.97
C THR A 274 -26.62 -7.17 4.89
N VAL A 275 -26.47 -8.20 4.07
CA VAL A 275 -25.18 -8.86 3.85
C VAL A 275 -24.48 -8.26 2.63
N VAL A 276 -23.18 -7.98 2.77
CA VAL A 276 -22.28 -7.64 1.67
C VAL A 276 -21.21 -8.70 1.57
N LEU A 277 -21.05 -9.30 0.39
CA LEU A 277 -19.97 -10.23 0.09
C LEU A 277 -18.80 -9.43 -0.48
N ARG A 278 -17.86 -9.05 0.36
CA ARG A 278 -16.68 -8.32 -0.11
C ARG A 278 -15.71 -9.32 -0.73
N GLY A 279 -15.30 -9.03 -1.96
CA GLY A 279 -14.40 -9.86 -2.74
C GLY A 279 -13.16 -9.11 -3.22
N ASP A 280 -12.31 -9.82 -3.97
CA ASP A 280 -11.15 -9.21 -4.62
C ASP A 280 -11.59 -8.21 -5.69
N SER A 281 -10.96 -7.04 -5.69
CA SER A 281 -11.15 -6.03 -6.73
C SER A 281 -10.73 -6.54 -8.11
N THR A 282 -9.81 -7.52 -8.20
CA THR A 282 -9.40 -8.13 -9.48
C THR A 282 -10.28 -9.32 -9.89
N LEU A 283 -11.53 -9.38 -9.43
CA LEU A 283 -12.56 -10.37 -9.79
C LEU A 283 -12.31 -11.83 -9.33
N ARG A 284 -11.25 -12.09 -8.58
CA ARG A 284 -10.95 -13.43 -8.06
C ARG A 284 -11.84 -13.80 -6.86
N GLY A 285 -11.97 -15.10 -6.62
CA GLY A 285 -12.74 -15.69 -5.52
C GLY A 285 -13.93 -16.53 -5.99
N HIS A 286 -14.71 -17.03 -5.03
CA HIS A 286 -15.80 -17.98 -5.26
C HIS A 286 -17.09 -17.31 -5.77
N PHE A 287 -17.05 -16.74 -6.98
CA PHE A 287 -18.24 -16.31 -7.72
C PHE A 287 -18.59 -17.34 -8.80
N PRO A 288 -19.88 -17.72 -8.94
CA PRO A 288 -21.06 -17.25 -8.19
C PRO A 288 -21.35 -18.02 -6.89
N GLU A 289 -20.59 -19.06 -6.56
CA GLU A 289 -20.98 -20.08 -5.58
C GLU A 289 -21.22 -19.52 -4.17
N ALA A 290 -20.37 -18.60 -3.70
CA ALA A 290 -20.58 -17.96 -2.39
C ALA A 290 -21.82 -17.05 -2.39
N THR A 291 -22.13 -16.42 -3.53
CA THR A 291 -23.32 -15.56 -3.68
C THR A 291 -24.60 -16.40 -3.61
N GLU A 292 -24.63 -17.52 -4.32
CA GLU A 292 -25.73 -18.47 -4.27
C GLU A 292 -25.89 -19.11 -2.88
N ALA A 293 -24.77 -19.41 -2.21
CA ALA A 293 -24.76 -19.93 -0.85
C ALA A 293 -25.45 -18.98 0.13
N ALA A 294 -25.13 -17.67 0.08
CA ALA A 294 -25.80 -16.66 0.90
C ALA A 294 -27.30 -16.55 0.58
N VAL A 295 -27.66 -16.50 -0.71
CA VAL A 295 -29.08 -16.43 -1.16
C VAL A 295 -29.87 -17.66 -0.68
N SER A 296 -29.29 -18.86 -0.71
CA SER A 296 -29.97 -20.08 -0.27
C SER A 296 -30.36 -20.08 1.21
N VAL A 297 -29.75 -19.23 2.03
CA VAL A 297 -30.02 -19.10 3.47
C VAL A 297 -30.86 -17.85 3.77
N LEU A 298 -30.52 -16.72 3.16
CA LEU A 298 -31.17 -15.43 3.40
C LEU A 298 -32.49 -15.27 2.62
N GLY A 299 -32.75 -16.14 1.65
CA GLY A 299 -33.90 -16.13 0.75
C GLY A 299 -33.65 -15.35 -0.54
N GLU A 300 -34.65 -15.31 -1.43
CA GLU A 300 -34.54 -14.66 -2.74
C GLU A 300 -34.23 -13.15 -2.64
N MET A 301 -33.33 -12.69 -3.49
CA MET A 301 -32.93 -11.28 -3.59
C MET A 301 -33.53 -10.67 -4.86
N ASP A 302 -33.87 -9.39 -4.82
CA ASP A 302 -34.41 -8.66 -5.97
C ASP A 302 -33.39 -8.52 -7.09
N ALA A 303 -32.12 -8.27 -6.73
CA ALA A 303 -31.00 -8.22 -7.65
C ALA A 303 -29.67 -8.44 -6.93
N TRP A 304 -28.64 -8.80 -7.70
CA TRP A 304 -27.24 -8.85 -7.24
C TRP A 304 -26.49 -7.64 -7.79
N ILE A 305 -25.85 -6.88 -6.92
CA ILE A 305 -25.07 -5.71 -7.31
C ILE A 305 -23.59 -6.11 -7.35
N ILE A 306 -22.97 -6.05 -8.53
CA ILE A 306 -21.54 -6.32 -8.73
C ILE A 306 -20.81 -4.97 -8.87
N CYS A 307 -19.93 -4.63 -7.92
CA CYS A 307 -19.17 -3.37 -7.93
C CYS A 307 -17.71 -3.58 -7.48
N PRO A 308 -16.82 -4.03 -8.39
CA PRO A 308 -15.41 -4.32 -8.08
C PRO A 308 -14.53 -3.06 -8.06
N PHE A 309 -15.10 -1.87 -8.26
CA PHE A 309 -14.37 -0.60 -8.30
C PHE A 309 -13.57 -0.35 -7.01
N PHE A 310 -12.29 -0.01 -7.15
CA PHE A 310 -11.43 0.33 -6.03
C PHE A 310 -10.33 1.31 -6.44
N LEU A 311 -10.60 2.61 -6.21
CA LEU A 311 -9.74 3.71 -6.65
C LEU A 311 -8.31 3.63 -6.09
N GLN A 312 -8.14 3.39 -4.77
CA GLN A 312 -6.82 3.32 -4.14
C GLN A 312 -6.02 2.10 -4.60
N GLY A 313 -6.71 1.05 -5.07
CA GLY A 313 -6.10 -0.07 -5.74
C GLY A 313 -5.84 0.18 -7.24
N GLY A 314 -6.28 1.29 -7.82
CA GLY A 314 -6.22 1.50 -9.27
C GLY A 314 -7.11 0.54 -10.06
N ARG A 315 -8.28 0.15 -9.50
CA ARG A 315 -9.26 -0.71 -10.18
C ARG A 315 -10.43 0.15 -10.64
N TYR A 316 -10.66 0.19 -11.95
CA TYR A 316 -11.65 1.05 -12.59
C TYR A 316 -12.68 0.19 -13.33
N THR A 317 -13.93 0.62 -13.35
CA THR A 317 -14.97 0.00 -14.20
C THR A 317 -15.55 1.09 -15.08
N ILE A 318 -15.31 1.00 -16.39
CA ILE A 318 -15.67 2.03 -17.37
C ILE A 318 -16.31 1.34 -18.57
N GLY A 319 -17.57 1.71 -18.89
CA GLY A 319 -18.31 1.12 -20.00
C GLY A 319 -18.41 -0.41 -19.90
N ASP A 320 -18.75 -0.91 -18.71
CA ASP A 320 -18.81 -2.33 -18.34
C ASP A 320 -17.46 -3.08 -18.31
N ILE A 321 -16.37 -2.47 -18.80
CA ILE A 321 -15.05 -3.09 -18.78
C ILE A 321 -14.37 -2.79 -17.44
N HIS A 322 -13.86 -3.83 -16.79
CA HIS A 322 -13.02 -3.71 -15.61
C HIS A 322 -11.54 -3.60 -16.00
N TYR A 323 -10.86 -2.59 -15.46
CA TYR A 323 -9.47 -2.27 -15.74
C TYR A 323 -8.64 -2.28 -14.47
N ILE A 324 -7.38 -2.68 -14.62
CA ILE A 324 -6.35 -2.63 -13.60
C ILE A 324 -5.29 -1.65 -14.07
N ALA A 325 -5.04 -0.62 -13.27
CA ALA A 325 -4.04 0.40 -13.57
C ALA A 325 -2.63 -0.16 -13.36
N ASP A 326 -1.81 -0.03 -14.39
CA ASP A 326 -0.35 -0.13 -14.31
C ASP A 326 0.23 1.24 -14.66
N SER A 327 0.70 1.96 -13.64
CA SER A 327 1.20 3.32 -13.78
C SER A 327 0.16 4.27 -14.40
N ASN A 328 0.38 4.72 -15.65
CA ASN A 328 -0.59 5.56 -16.37
C ASN A 328 -1.42 4.81 -17.43
N MET A 329 -1.31 3.48 -17.47
CA MET A 329 -2.02 2.62 -18.41
C MET A 329 -3.12 1.85 -17.70
N LEU A 330 -4.27 1.69 -18.35
CA LEU A 330 -5.37 0.84 -17.91
C LEU A 330 -5.37 -0.44 -18.74
N VAL A 331 -5.04 -1.55 -18.09
CA VAL A 331 -5.03 -2.88 -18.69
C VAL A 331 -6.37 -3.56 -18.41
N PRO A 332 -7.09 -4.08 -19.43
CA PRO A 332 -8.30 -4.87 -19.22
C PRO A 332 -8.03 -6.04 -18.27
N ALA A 333 -8.91 -6.27 -17.29
CA ALA A 333 -8.65 -7.21 -16.20
C ALA A 333 -8.35 -8.65 -16.69
N GLY A 334 -9.03 -9.11 -17.74
CA GLY A 334 -8.84 -10.40 -18.39
C GLY A 334 -7.46 -10.60 -19.05
N ASP A 335 -6.73 -9.51 -19.32
CA ASP A 335 -5.39 -9.56 -19.90
C ASP A 335 -4.26 -9.54 -18.87
N THR A 336 -4.60 -9.36 -17.59
CA THR A 336 -3.62 -9.29 -16.50
C THR A 336 -3.18 -10.65 -15.99
N GLU A 337 -2.13 -10.69 -15.18
CA GLU A 337 -1.72 -11.90 -14.46
C GLU A 337 -2.80 -12.44 -13.51
N PHE A 338 -3.70 -11.57 -13.01
CA PHE A 338 -4.78 -11.97 -12.11
C PHE A 338 -5.83 -12.84 -12.78
N ALA A 339 -6.06 -12.64 -14.09
CA ALA A 339 -6.96 -13.45 -14.89
C ALA A 339 -6.39 -14.84 -15.20
N LYS A 340 -5.06 -15.00 -15.12
CA LYS A 340 -4.33 -16.26 -15.32
C LYS A 340 -4.14 -17.05 -14.03
N ASP A 341 -4.83 -16.67 -12.95
CA ASP A 341 -4.80 -17.36 -11.68
C ASP A 341 -5.23 -18.83 -11.83
N ALA A 342 -4.46 -19.76 -11.27
CA ALA A 342 -4.69 -21.19 -11.44
C ALA A 342 -6.00 -21.68 -10.80
N ALA A 343 -6.49 -20.99 -9.75
CA ALA A 343 -7.69 -21.37 -9.02
C ALA A 343 -8.92 -20.53 -9.45
N PHE A 344 -8.72 -19.23 -9.68
CA PHE A 344 -9.82 -18.28 -9.89
C PHE A 344 -9.78 -17.56 -11.24
N GLY A 345 -9.00 -18.08 -12.21
CA GLY A 345 -8.84 -17.48 -13.52
C GLY A 345 -10.14 -17.21 -14.28
N TYR A 346 -10.08 -16.27 -15.20
CA TYR A 346 -11.17 -15.84 -16.07
C TYR A 346 -10.61 -15.21 -17.36
N LYS A 347 -11.44 -15.01 -18.38
CA LYS A 347 -11.03 -14.44 -19.67
C LYS A 347 -11.64 -13.08 -19.94
N SER A 348 -12.91 -12.87 -19.60
CA SER A 348 -13.57 -11.63 -19.97
C SER A 348 -13.21 -10.46 -19.04
N SER A 349 -13.07 -9.28 -19.64
CA SER A 349 -12.92 -8.01 -18.92
C SER A 349 -14.24 -7.22 -18.86
N ASP A 350 -15.21 -7.53 -19.72
CA ASP A 350 -16.57 -6.97 -19.62
C ASP A 350 -17.29 -7.69 -18.48
N LEU A 351 -17.79 -6.95 -17.49
CA LEU A 351 -18.38 -7.55 -16.30
C LEU A 351 -19.63 -8.40 -16.59
N LYS A 352 -20.38 -8.10 -17.65
CA LYS A 352 -21.57 -8.89 -18.03
C LYS A 352 -21.15 -10.22 -18.64
N GLU A 353 -20.20 -10.18 -19.57
CA GLU A 353 -19.61 -11.39 -20.14
C GLU A 353 -18.85 -12.21 -19.07
N TRP A 354 -18.19 -11.56 -18.12
CA TRP A 354 -17.53 -12.21 -16.98
C TRP A 354 -18.55 -12.91 -16.07
N ILE A 355 -19.72 -12.31 -15.82
CA ILE A 355 -20.81 -12.98 -15.08
C ILE A 355 -21.28 -14.23 -15.84
N GLU A 356 -21.47 -14.14 -17.14
CA GLU A 356 -21.86 -15.28 -17.98
C GLU A 356 -20.81 -16.40 -17.94
N GLU A 357 -19.52 -16.03 -18.07
CA GLU A 357 -18.39 -16.95 -17.96
C GLU A 357 -18.39 -17.67 -16.62
N LYS A 358 -18.42 -16.94 -15.51
CA LYS A 358 -18.36 -17.51 -14.16
C LYS A 358 -19.59 -18.32 -13.80
N THR A 359 -20.76 -17.96 -14.33
CA THR A 359 -21.99 -18.72 -14.13
C THR A 359 -22.15 -19.89 -15.10
N LYS A 360 -21.20 -20.07 -16.04
CA LYS A 360 -21.22 -21.10 -17.09
C LYS A 360 -22.47 -21.01 -17.97
N GLY A 361 -22.85 -19.78 -18.37
CA GLY A 361 -23.99 -19.52 -19.24
C GLY A 361 -25.35 -19.50 -18.55
N ARG A 362 -25.44 -19.74 -17.23
CA ARG A 362 -26.72 -19.70 -16.50
C ARG A 362 -27.32 -18.30 -16.42
N ILE A 363 -26.47 -17.26 -16.37
CA ILE A 363 -26.87 -15.86 -16.50
C ILE A 363 -26.24 -15.33 -17.79
N ILE A 364 -27.05 -15.07 -18.80
CA ILE A 364 -26.58 -14.55 -20.10
C ILE A 364 -26.19 -13.07 -19.98
N ALA A 365 -25.11 -12.63 -20.65
CA ALA A 365 -24.63 -11.25 -20.53
C ALA A 365 -25.69 -10.19 -20.94
N SER A 366 -26.59 -10.54 -21.87
CA SER A 366 -27.67 -9.67 -22.32
C SER A 366 -28.78 -9.44 -21.30
N SER A 367 -28.91 -10.31 -20.28
CA SER A 367 -29.87 -10.14 -19.19
C SER A 367 -29.30 -9.38 -18.00
N VAL A 368 -27.98 -9.13 -17.99
CA VAL A 368 -27.31 -8.35 -16.94
C VAL A 368 -27.46 -6.87 -17.25
N ALA A 369 -28.13 -6.16 -16.35
CA ALA A 369 -28.27 -4.71 -16.47
C ALA A 369 -26.99 -3.97 -16.04
N SER A 370 -26.69 -2.87 -16.75
CA SER A 370 -25.55 -2.00 -16.46
C SER A 370 -26.02 -0.67 -15.85
N ILE A 371 -25.25 -0.15 -14.91
CA ILE A 371 -25.37 1.24 -14.42
C ILE A 371 -24.20 2.01 -15.04
N SER A 372 -24.48 2.78 -16.10
CA SER A 372 -23.44 3.45 -16.88
C SER A 372 -22.82 4.64 -16.14
N ILE A 373 -21.60 5.02 -16.53
CA ILE A 373 -20.95 6.25 -16.04
C ILE A 373 -21.78 7.49 -16.37
N ASP A 374 -22.42 7.54 -17.54
CA ASP A 374 -23.35 8.62 -17.88
C ASP A 374 -24.49 8.73 -16.88
N LEU A 375 -25.10 7.62 -16.50
CA LEU A 375 -26.17 7.61 -15.50
C LEU A 375 -25.66 8.09 -14.13
N LEU A 376 -24.49 7.60 -13.70
CA LEU A 376 -23.87 8.00 -12.43
C LEU A 376 -23.54 9.50 -12.38
N ARG A 377 -22.94 10.03 -13.46
CA ARG A 377 -22.39 11.40 -13.50
C ARG A 377 -23.39 12.47 -13.95
N LYS A 378 -24.39 12.13 -14.78
CA LYS A 378 -25.43 13.07 -15.25
C LYS A 378 -26.76 12.89 -14.52
N GLY A 379 -27.14 11.66 -14.20
CA GLY A 379 -28.40 11.35 -13.52
C GLY A 379 -28.33 11.45 -11.99
N GLY A 380 -27.13 11.31 -11.42
CA GLY A 380 -26.90 11.39 -9.98
C GLY A 380 -27.68 10.33 -9.17
N PRO A 381 -27.77 10.51 -7.84
CA PRO A 381 -28.46 9.56 -6.96
C PRO A 381 -29.93 9.29 -7.35
N THR A 382 -30.66 10.34 -7.75
CA THR A 382 -32.07 10.23 -8.16
C THR A 382 -32.23 9.44 -9.45
N GLY A 383 -31.40 9.69 -10.46
CA GLY A 383 -31.43 8.94 -11.72
C GLY A 383 -31.12 7.46 -11.53
N VAL A 384 -30.11 7.14 -10.71
CA VAL A 384 -29.77 5.76 -10.36
C VAL A 384 -30.91 5.09 -9.58
N CYS A 385 -31.51 5.79 -8.61
CA CYS A 385 -32.67 5.28 -7.88
C CYS A 385 -33.80 4.92 -8.83
N ASN A 386 -34.22 5.84 -9.71
CA ASN A 386 -35.27 5.58 -10.69
C ASN A 386 -34.95 4.40 -11.62
N TYR A 387 -33.70 4.28 -12.06
CA TYR A 387 -33.26 3.17 -12.89
C TYR A 387 -33.41 1.82 -12.16
N LEU A 388 -32.99 1.75 -10.89
CA LEU A 388 -33.15 0.55 -10.06
C LEU A 388 -34.62 0.22 -9.78
N CYS A 389 -35.49 1.24 -9.70
CA CYS A 389 -36.94 1.06 -9.49
C CYS A 389 -37.69 0.59 -10.73
N ASN A 390 -37.18 0.89 -11.93
CA ASN A 390 -37.86 0.50 -13.16
C ASN A 390 -37.52 -0.92 -13.63
N MET A 391 -36.60 -1.62 -12.95
CA MET A 391 -36.36 -3.05 -13.20
C MET A 391 -37.54 -3.88 -12.69
N GLN A 392 -37.99 -4.89 -13.44
CA GLN A 392 -39.14 -5.72 -13.03
C GLN A 392 -38.97 -6.26 -11.59
N LYS A 393 -40.05 -6.20 -10.80
CA LYS A 393 -40.15 -6.33 -9.32
C LYS A 393 -39.91 -5.03 -8.51
N ALA A 394 -39.64 -3.90 -9.16
CA ALA A 394 -39.20 -2.55 -8.77
C ALA A 394 -39.81 -1.60 -7.69
N GLU A 395 -40.53 -1.95 -6.61
CA GLU A 395 -40.97 -0.90 -5.63
C GLU A 395 -39.97 -0.63 -4.46
N ILE A 396 -39.66 0.64 -4.19
CA ILE A 396 -38.58 1.11 -3.25
C ILE A 396 -38.75 0.62 -1.81
N LYS A 397 -39.98 0.41 -1.33
CA LYS A 397 -40.21 0.00 0.06
C LYS A 397 -40.08 -1.52 0.21
N GLY A 398 -38.90 -1.97 0.63
CA GLY A 398 -38.71 -3.34 1.15
C GLY A 398 -37.84 -4.27 0.30
N LYS A 399 -37.13 -3.76 -0.71
CA LYS A 399 -36.25 -4.57 -1.56
C LYS A 399 -34.98 -5.05 -0.88
N ARG A 400 -34.54 -6.25 -1.27
CA ARG A 400 -33.34 -6.91 -0.75
C ARG A 400 -32.32 -7.09 -1.87
N PHE A 401 -31.21 -6.38 -1.76
CA PHE A 401 -30.07 -6.51 -2.67
C PHE A 401 -28.93 -7.26 -1.98
N LEU A 402 -28.27 -8.15 -2.72
CA LEU A 402 -27.01 -8.75 -2.29
C LEU A 402 -25.88 -8.10 -3.07
N CYS A 403 -24.95 -7.46 -2.37
CA CYS A 403 -23.84 -6.74 -3.00
C CYS A 403 -22.58 -7.61 -2.98
N ARG A 404 -21.94 -7.77 -4.14
CA ARG A 404 -20.56 -8.28 -4.26
C ARG A 404 -19.64 -7.16 -4.70
N THR A 405 -18.75 -6.73 -3.82
CA THR A 405 -18.04 -5.45 -4.00
C THR A 405 -16.58 -5.52 -3.61
N ALA A 406 -15.82 -4.50 -4.01
CA ALA A 406 -14.49 -4.23 -3.47
C ALA A 406 -14.57 -3.34 -2.21
N ALA A 407 -13.40 -2.90 -1.70
CA ALA A 407 -13.27 -2.25 -0.40
C ALA A 407 -13.99 -0.88 -0.30
N SER A 408 -14.02 -0.08 -1.36
CA SER A 408 -14.58 1.30 -1.31
C SER A 408 -16.10 1.34 -1.15
N PHE A 409 -16.82 0.28 -1.52
CA PHE A 409 -18.26 0.27 -1.45
C PHE A 409 -18.77 0.34 0.00
N VAL A 410 -18.10 -0.36 0.92
CA VAL A 410 -18.53 -0.42 2.31
C VAL A 410 -18.46 0.98 2.93
N SER A 411 -17.31 1.66 2.85
CA SER A 411 -17.15 3.01 3.38
C SER A 411 -18.13 4.01 2.79
N ALA A 412 -18.37 3.96 1.47
CA ALA A 412 -19.37 4.79 0.82
C ALA A 412 -20.79 4.49 1.32
N ARG A 413 -21.16 3.20 1.45
CA ARG A 413 -22.51 2.77 1.89
C ARG A 413 -22.85 3.24 3.30
N ILE A 414 -21.84 3.38 4.17
CA ILE A 414 -22.02 3.83 5.55
C ILE A 414 -21.57 5.27 5.84
N GLY A 415 -21.17 6.02 4.81
CA GLY A 415 -20.80 7.42 4.95
C GLY A 415 -19.53 7.65 5.79
N ILE A 416 -18.56 6.73 5.73
CA ILE A 416 -17.27 6.92 6.38
C ILE A 416 -16.49 8.02 5.66
N LYS A 417 -16.14 9.08 6.39
CA LYS A 417 -15.26 10.15 5.89
C LYS A 417 -13.81 9.65 5.84
N ARG A 418 -13.04 10.11 4.85
CA ARG A 418 -11.61 9.77 4.77
C ARG A 418 -10.86 10.41 5.94
N ARG A 419 -9.99 9.63 6.58
CA ARG A 419 -9.07 10.08 7.64
C ARG A 419 -7.63 10.03 7.12
N SER A 420 -6.78 10.93 7.61
CA SER A 420 -5.34 10.86 7.40
C SER A 420 -4.75 9.58 7.99
N SER A 421 -3.56 9.19 7.52
CA SER A 421 -2.86 8.04 8.08
C SER A 421 -2.53 8.25 9.56
N ILE A 422 -2.73 7.21 10.35
CA ILE A 422 -2.49 7.16 11.79
C ILE A 422 -1.01 6.84 12.01
N CYS A 423 -0.37 7.66 12.82
CA CYS A 423 1.00 7.44 13.28
C CYS A 423 1.00 6.82 14.69
N PRO A 424 2.11 6.26 15.16
CA PRO A 424 2.13 5.62 16.48
C PRO A 424 1.85 6.59 17.66
N ARG A 425 1.92 7.92 17.46
CA ARG A 425 1.55 8.94 18.48
C ARG A 425 0.08 8.89 18.82
N ASP A 426 -0.73 8.80 17.78
CA ASP A 426 -2.19 8.84 17.88
C ASP A 426 -2.72 7.66 18.70
N LEU A 427 -1.90 6.60 18.84
CA LEU A 427 -2.19 5.39 19.60
C LEU A 427 -1.45 5.30 20.95
N GLY A 428 -0.58 6.25 21.30
CA GLY A 428 0.20 6.22 22.55
C GLY A 428 1.14 5.01 22.67
N VAL A 429 1.71 4.55 21.55
CA VAL A 429 2.53 3.31 21.49
C VAL A 429 3.96 3.55 22.00
N PHE A 430 4.36 4.81 22.18
CA PHE A 430 5.66 5.22 22.72
C PHE A 430 5.68 5.05 24.24
N GLY A 431 6.41 4.03 24.71
CA GLY A 431 6.50 3.66 26.13
C GLY A 431 6.80 2.18 26.35
N LYS A 432 6.60 1.34 25.33
CA LYS A 432 7.00 -0.08 25.36
C LYS A 432 8.45 -0.28 24.90
N VAL A 433 9.18 -1.11 25.65
CA VAL A 433 10.64 -1.33 25.53
C VAL A 433 10.95 -2.54 24.64
N SER A 434 10.17 -2.78 23.58
CA SER A 434 10.35 -3.92 22.67
C SER A 434 10.37 -3.49 21.20
N GLY A 435 11.00 -4.31 20.35
CA GLY A 435 10.99 -4.12 18.91
C GLY A 435 9.60 -4.32 18.29
N GLY A 436 9.43 -3.81 17.07
CA GLY A 436 8.33 -4.13 16.17
C GLY A 436 8.58 -5.46 15.44
N LEU A 437 7.51 -6.18 15.11
CA LEU A 437 7.58 -7.44 14.38
C LEU A 437 7.00 -7.25 12.97
N ILE A 438 7.80 -7.52 11.94
CA ILE A 438 7.38 -7.47 10.53
C ILE A 438 7.41 -8.90 9.99
N VAL A 439 6.29 -9.41 9.48
CA VAL A 439 6.18 -10.77 8.95
C VAL A 439 5.79 -10.76 7.48
N VAL A 440 6.62 -11.37 6.64
CA VAL A 440 6.43 -11.42 5.18
C VAL A 440 6.51 -12.87 4.68
N GLY A 441 5.35 -13.47 4.39
CA GLY A 441 5.28 -14.86 3.90
C GLY A 441 5.18 -15.02 2.39
N SER A 442 4.78 -13.97 1.65
CA SER A 442 4.51 -14.09 0.21
C SER A 442 5.77 -13.92 -0.66
N TYR A 443 5.88 -14.76 -1.69
CA TYR A 443 6.79 -14.55 -2.82
C TYR A 443 6.05 -13.93 -4.01
N VAL A 444 6.22 -12.63 -4.20
CA VAL A 444 5.69 -11.88 -5.36
C VAL A 444 6.73 -10.83 -5.72
N PRO A 445 7.05 -10.57 -7.02
CA PRO A 445 8.10 -9.63 -7.41
C PRO A 445 8.01 -8.25 -6.73
N LYS A 446 6.79 -7.72 -6.58
CA LYS A 446 6.53 -6.46 -5.87
C LYS A 446 6.90 -6.53 -4.39
N THR A 447 6.50 -7.61 -3.69
CA THR A 447 6.85 -7.83 -2.29
C THR A 447 8.36 -8.03 -2.11
N THR A 448 9.04 -8.68 -3.06
CA THR A 448 10.50 -8.84 -3.06
C THR A 448 11.20 -7.49 -3.10
N LYS A 449 10.86 -6.63 -4.08
CA LYS A 449 11.40 -5.27 -4.17
C LYS A 449 11.17 -4.44 -2.90
N GLN A 450 9.98 -4.54 -2.30
CA GLN A 450 9.65 -3.82 -1.05
C GLN A 450 10.49 -4.27 0.14
N VAL A 451 10.84 -5.56 0.21
CA VAL A 451 11.69 -6.10 1.27
C VAL A 451 13.16 -5.76 1.06
N GLU A 452 13.64 -5.77 -0.18
CA GLU A 452 15.02 -5.35 -0.51
C GLU A 452 15.25 -3.89 -0.14
N GLU A 453 14.31 -3.01 -0.48
CA GLU A 453 14.34 -1.59 -0.11
C GLU A 453 14.34 -1.41 1.42
N LEU A 454 13.47 -2.15 2.13
CA LEU A 454 13.43 -2.15 3.60
C LEU A 454 14.78 -2.57 4.21
N LYS A 455 15.39 -3.65 3.70
CA LYS A 455 16.71 -4.12 4.16
C LYS A 455 17.80 -3.08 3.90
N SER A 456 17.77 -2.44 2.73
CA SER A 456 18.75 -1.43 2.33
C SER A 456 18.68 -0.17 3.19
N ARG A 457 17.49 0.35 3.48
CA ARG A 457 17.33 1.60 4.25
C ARG A 457 17.59 1.44 5.74
N LEU A 458 17.05 0.39 6.36
CA LEU A 458 17.19 0.21 7.80
C LEU A 458 18.52 -0.44 8.19
N GLY A 459 19.16 -1.20 7.29
CA GLY A 459 20.47 -1.81 7.51
C GLY A 459 20.59 -2.46 8.89
N ASN A 460 21.52 -1.96 9.70
CA ASN A 460 21.79 -2.49 11.05
C ASN A 460 20.68 -2.22 12.08
N LYS A 461 19.72 -1.33 11.80
CA LYS A 461 18.58 -1.03 12.68
C LYS A 461 17.48 -2.11 12.63
N LEU A 462 17.47 -2.94 11.59
CA LEU A 462 16.51 -4.03 11.40
C LEU A 462 17.20 -5.39 11.55
N ARG A 463 16.66 -6.28 12.38
CA ARG A 463 17.08 -7.69 12.39
C ARG A 463 16.30 -8.44 11.32
N CYS A 464 17.00 -9.11 10.40
CA CYS A 464 16.36 -10.04 9.47
C CYS A 464 16.51 -11.49 9.96
N VAL A 465 15.41 -12.22 10.00
CA VAL A 465 15.32 -13.65 10.30
C VAL A 465 14.67 -14.33 9.10
N GLU A 466 15.48 -15.02 8.31
CA GLU A 466 15.03 -15.72 7.11
C GLU A 466 14.62 -17.16 7.46
N VAL A 467 13.45 -17.58 6.96
CA VAL A 467 12.87 -18.91 7.17
C VAL A 467 12.96 -19.69 5.87
N SER A 468 13.64 -20.83 5.89
CA SER A 468 13.78 -21.69 4.72
C SER A 468 12.48 -22.39 4.35
N VAL A 469 11.90 -22.07 3.19
CA VAL A 469 10.70 -22.74 2.64
C VAL A 469 10.96 -24.24 2.41
N ASP A 470 12.15 -24.59 1.94
CA ASP A 470 12.56 -25.99 1.72
C ASP A 470 12.48 -26.81 3.02
N LYS A 471 13.08 -26.32 4.11
CA LYS A 471 13.03 -27.02 5.41
C LYS A 471 11.61 -27.13 5.98
N VAL A 472 10.82 -26.06 5.91
CA VAL A 472 9.49 -26.05 6.55
C VAL A 472 8.40 -26.76 5.74
N ALA A 473 8.56 -26.89 4.41
CA ALA A 473 7.52 -27.42 3.53
C ALA A 473 7.88 -28.75 2.84
N MET A 474 9.17 -29.03 2.61
CA MET A 474 9.61 -30.15 1.76
C MET A 474 10.40 -31.23 2.51
N ARG A 475 11.07 -30.89 3.61
CA ARG A 475 11.91 -31.83 4.38
C ARG A 475 11.16 -32.55 5.49
N THR A 476 11.91 -33.15 6.42
CA THR A 476 11.37 -33.94 7.52
C THR A 476 10.66 -33.06 8.56
N VAL A 477 9.81 -33.67 9.38
CA VAL A 477 9.16 -32.98 10.51
C VAL A 477 10.19 -32.41 11.49
N THR A 478 11.33 -33.09 11.66
CA THR A 478 12.44 -32.62 12.50
C THR A 478 13.07 -31.35 11.94
N ASP A 479 13.41 -31.31 10.64
CA ASP A 479 13.96 -30.12 9.98
C ASP A 479 13.03 -28.91 10.11
N ARG A 480 11.71 -29.16 9.98
CA ARG A 480 10.67 -28.14 10.15
C ARG A 480 10.67 -27.58 11.57
N GLU A 481 10.69 -28.44 12.59
CA GLU A 481 10.65 -28.01 13.99
C GLU A 481 11.92 -27.25 14.38
N GLU A 482 13.10 -27.71 13.96
CA GLU A 482 14.38 -27.02 14.20
C GLU A 482 14.40 -25.61 13.60
N GLU A 483 13.95 -25.45 12.35
CA GLU A 483 13.87 -24.15 11.69
C GLU A 483 12.88 -23.21 12.40
N ILE A 484 11.73 -23.74 12.84
CA ILE A 484 10.72 -22.98 13.60
C ILE A 484 11.28 -22.50 14.94
N VAL A 485 11.94 -23.37 15.69
CA VAL A 485 12.56 -23.04 16.99
C VAL A 485 13.64 -21.98 16.81
N TYR A 486 14.56 -22.20 15.88
CA TYR A 486 15.64 -21.26 15.58
C TYR A 486 15.12 -19.86 15.24
N ALA A 487 14.17 -19.77 14.29
CA ALA A 487 13.61 -18.49 13.88
C ALA A 487 12.89 -17.77 15.03
N ALA A 488 12.16 -18.51 15.87
CA ALA A 488 11.47 -17.95 17.03
C ALA A 488 12.44 -17.43 18.09
N GLU A 489 13.51 -18.16 18.41
CA GLU A 489 14.50 -17.74 19.40
C GLU A 489 15.23 -16.46 19.00
N ILE A 490 15.69 -16.38 17.74
CA ILE A 490 16.36 -15.19 17.22
C ILE A 490 15.40 -13.99 17.19
N ALA A 491 14.15 -14.20 16.77
CA ALA A 491 13.16 -13.13 16.76
C ALA A 491 12.86 -12.64 18.18
N ASN A 492 12.70 -13.56 19.13
CA ASN A 492 12.42 -13.22 20.53
C ASN A 492 13.58 -12.45 21.18
N ALA A 493 14.82 -12.90 20.97
CA ALA A 493 16.02 -12.21 21.46
C ALA A 493 16.14 -10.79 20.88
N SER A 494 15.83 -10.61 19.60
CA SER A 494 15.92 -9.33 18.91
C SER A 494 14.85 -8.34 19.37
N LEU A 495 13.60 -8.81 19.51
CA LEU A 495 12.50 -8.01 20.06
C LEU A 495 12.79 -7.58 21.51
N LYS A 496 13.38 -8.46 22.33
CA LYS A 496 13.82 -8.16 23.71
C LYS A 496 14.91 -7.08 23.74
N ALA A 497 15.80 -7.08 22.75
CA ALA A 497 16.85 -6.09 22.57
C ALA A 497 16.34 -4.77 21.92
N CYS A 498 15.03 -4.50 21.97
CA CYS A 498 14.40 -3.31 21.36
C CYS A 498 14.61 -3.18 19.85
N LYS A 499 14.99 -4.26 19.15
CA LYS A 499 15.31 -4.22 17.73
C LYS A 499 14.13 -4.67 16.88
N ASP A 500 13.71 -3.83 15.95
CA ASP A 500 12.67 -4.19 14.99
C ASP A 500 13.14 -5.40 14.18
N THR A 501 12.27 -6.39 14.04
CA THR A 501 12.61 -7.71 13.52
C THR A 501 11.73 -8.06 12.33
N LEU A 502 12.37 -8.27 11.18
CA LEU A 502 11.77 -8.80 9.96
C LEU A 502 11.90 -10.33 9.93
N LEU A 503 10.78 -11.03 10.06
CA LEU A 503 10.63 -12.45 9.78
C LEU A 503 10.14 -12.63 8.34
N LEU A 504 10.94 -13.25 7.48
CA LEU A 504 10.59 -13.46 6.07
C LEU A 504 10.90 -14.87 5.62
N THR A 505 10.12 -15.39 4.68
CA THR A 505 10.50 -16.61 3.95
C THR A 505 11.62 -16.32 2.95
N ASN A 506 12.49 -17.30 2.67
CA ASN A 506 13.50 -17.17 1.62
C ASN A 506 12.84 -16.88 0.26
N ARG A 507 13.56 -16.16 -0.61
CA ARG A 507 13.00 -15.59 -1.85
C ARG A 507 13.17 -16.52 -3.05
N GLU A 508 12.95 -17.81 -2.86
CA GLU A 508 12.91 -18.78 -3.96
C GLU A 508 11.48 -19.26 -4.18
N LEU A 509 11.01 -19.21 -5.43
CA LEU A 509 9.66 -19.68 -5.77
C LEU A 509 9.68 -21.20 -5.90
N ILE A 510 8.97 -21.88 -4.99
CA ILE A 510 8.75 -23.32 -5.08
C ILE A 510 7.32 -23.56 -5.56
N ILE A 511 7.17 -24.12 -6.77
CA ILE A 511 5.87 -24.44 -7.39
C ILE A 511 5.69 -25.95 -7.37
N GLY A 512 4.52 -26.41 -6.92
CA GLY A 512 4.13 -27.83 -7.01
C GLY A 512 3.84 -28.24 -8.45
N LYS A 513 3.78 -29.54 -8.72
CA LYS A 513 3.44 -30.10 -10.04
C LYS A 513 1.97 -29.90 -10.40
N SER A 514 1.13 -29.54 -9.43
CA SER A 514 -0.29 -29.24 -9.59
C SER A 514 -0.73 -28.02 -8.76
N ALA A 515 -1.91 -27.47 -9.05
CA ALA A 515 -2.52 -26.41 -8.25
C ALA A 515 -2.78 -26.85 -6.80
N SER A 516 -3.17 -28.10 -6.59
CA SER A 516 -3.39 -28.68 -5.26
C SER A 516 -2.10 -28.79 -4.45
N GLU A 517 -1.02 -29.26 -5.07
CA GLU A 517 0.29 -29.38 -4.41
C GLU A 517 0.88 -28.00 -4.07
N SER A 518 0.71 -27.02 -4.97
CA SER A 518 1.10 -25.63 -4.70
C SER A 518 0.32 -25.04 -3.51
N LEU A 519 -0.96 -25.36 -3.39
CA LEU A 519 -1.78 -24.95 -2.25
C LEU A 519 -1.32 -25.62 -0.95
N GLU A 520 -0.93 -26.89 -0.99
CA GLU A 520 -0.42 -27.63 0.18
C GLU A 520 0.90 -27.03 0.69
N ILE A 521 1.84 -26.70 -0.21
CA ILE A 521 3.09 -26.01 0.14
C ILE A 521 2.79 -24.69 0.84
N ASN A 522 1.90 -23.87 0.27
CA ASN A 522 1.50 -22.60 0.87
C ASN A 522 0.90 -22.79 2.29
N CYS A 523 0.10 -23.84 2.50
CA CYS A 523 -0.43 -24.19 3.83
C CYS A 523 0.68 -24.57 4.82
N LYS A 524 1.67 -25.36 4.39
CA LYS A 524 2.83 -25.74 5.22
C LYS A 524 3.68 -24.52 5.59
N VAL A 525 3.92 -23.61 4.66
CA VAL A 525 4.67 -22.38 4.92
C VAL A 525 3.89 -21.45 5.87
N SER A 526 2.61 -21.22 5.61
CA SER A 526 1.78 -20.35 6.45
C SER A 526 1.67 -20.87 7.89
N SER A 527 1.47 -22.18 8.06
CA SER A 527 1.45 -22.80 9.39
C SER A 527 2.80 -22.69 10.11
N ALA A 528 3.93 -22.82 9.41
CA ALA A 528 5.25 -22.64 10.03
C ALA A 528 5.45 -21.20 10.54
N LEU A 529 5.03 -20.19 9.76
CA LEU A 529 5.10 -18.78 10.20
C LEU A 529 4.21 -18.54 11.43
N VAL A 530 3.01 -19.12 11.46
CA VAL A 530 2.13 -19.09 12.63
C VAL A 530 2.83 -19.72 13.84
N ASP A 531 3.42 -20.89 13.67
CA ASP A 531 4.11 -21.65 14.70
C ASP A 531 5.33 -20.91 15.27
N ILE A 532 6.07 -20.19 14.42
CA ILE A 532 7.17 -19.30 14.84
C ILE A 532 6.62 -18.16 15.70
N VAL A 533 5.60 -17.45 15.21
CA VAL A 533 5.03 -16.30 15.92
C VAL A 533 4.37 -16.72 17.24
N ARG A 534 3.74 -17.91 17.30
CA ARG A 534 3.22 -18.51 18.55
C ARG A 534 4.32 -18.75 19.59
N ARG A 535 5.56 -19.02 19.18
CA ARG A 535 6.69 -19.25 20.10
C ARG A 535 7.38 -17.95 20.56
N ILE A 536 7.21 -16.82 19.86
CA ILE A 536 7.70 -15.50 20.32
C ILE A 536 6.96 -15.13 21.60
N THR A 537 7.65 -14.91 22.71
CA THR A 537 7.08 -14.59 24.04
C THR A 537 7.10 -13.10 24.35
N VAL A 538 8.00 -12.34 23.73
CA VAL A 538 8.08 -10.89 23.86
C VAL A 538 6.94 -10.25 23.07
N GLN A 539 6.12 -9.43 23.74
CA GLN A 539 5.08 -8.64 23.10
C GLN A 539 5.71 -7.58 22.17
N PRO A 540 5.49 -7.63 20.84
CA PRO A 540 5.99 -6.62 19.93
C PRO A 540 5.30 -5.26 20.18
N ARG A 541 6.03 -4.18 19.91
CA ARG A 541 5.50 -2.81 20.00
C ARG A 541 4.41 -2.54 18.96
N TYR A 542 4.61 -3.04 17.75
CA TYR A 542 3.65 -3.06 16.66
C TYR A 542 3.91 -4.31 15.81
N ILE A 543 2.91 -4.73 15.04
CA ILE A 543 3.02 -5.86 14.13
C ILE A 543 2.67 -5.40 12.73
N ILE A 544 3.50 -5.71 11.73
CA ILE A 544 3.18 -5.55 10.31
C ILE A 544 3.13 -6.95 9.71
N ALA A 545 1.98 -7.35 9.19
CA ALA A 545 1.84 -8.58 8.41
C ALA A 545 1.63 -8.23 6.95
N LYS A 546 2.44 -8.79 6.05
CA LYS A 546 2.37 -8.50 4.62
C LYS A 546 1.82 -9.68 3.81
N GLY A 547 0.77 -9.39 3.06
CA GLY A 547 0.03 -10.36 2.23
C GLY A 547 -1.27 -10.81 2.89
N GLY A 548 -2.30 -11.09 2.08
CA GLY A 548 -3.64 -11.44 2.58
C GLY A 548 -3.64 -12.68 3.47
N ILE A 549 -3.10 -13.81 2.98
CA ILE A 549 -3.04 -15.08 3.74
C ILE A 549 -2.21 -14.92 5.02
N THR A 550 -1.00 -14.37 4.91
CA THR A 550 -0.11 -14.16 6.07
C THR A 550 -0.77 -13.28 7.12
N SER A 551 -1.46 -12.20 6.71
CA SER A 551 -2.16 -11.33 7.65
C SER A 551 -3.34 -12.04 8.33
N SER A 552 -4.11 -12.82 7.58
CA SER A 552 -5.24 -13.55 8.15
C SER A 552 -4.76 -14.57 9.17
N ASP A 553 -3.83 -15.44 8.76
CA ASP A 553 -3.38 -16.57 9.58
C ASP A 553 -2.68 -16.10 10.84
N LEU A 554 -1.89 -15.02 10.77
CA LEU A 554 -1.28 -14.45 11.97
C LEU A 554 -2.33 -13.89 12.93
N ALA A 555 -3.28 -13.09 12.43
CA ALA A 555 -4.34 -12.52 13.28
C ALA A 555 -5.17 -13.61 13.96
N THR A 556 -5.64 -14.61 13.20
CA THR A 556 -6.59 -15.62 13.70
C THR A 556 -5.93 -16.80 14.41
N LYS A 557 -4.74 -17.25 13.99
CA LYS A 557 -4.10 -18.48 14.50
C LYS A 557 -2.88 -18.22 15.38
N ALA A 558 -2.11 -17.17 15.11
CA ALA A 558 -0.91 -16.86 15.89
C ALA A 558 -1.21 -15.95 17.09
N PHE A 559 -2.03 -14.93 16.87
CA PHE A 559 -2.48 -14.01 17.92
C PHE A 559 -3.85 -14.37 18.50
N GLU A 560 -4.53 -15.36 17.90
CA GLU A 560 -5.83 -15.87 18.37
C GLU A 560 -6.87 -14.76 18.56
N ALA A 561 -6.76 -13.68 17.78
CA ALA A 561 -7.69 -12.55 17.85
C ALA A 561 -9.04 -13.01 17.33
N ARG A 562 -10.07 -12.94 18.18
CA ARG A 562 -11.48 -13.23 17.85
C ARG A 562 -12.21 -11.97 17.41
N HIS A 563 -11.72 -10.83 17.89
CA HIS A 563 -12.23 -9.50 17.67
C HIS A 563 -11.06 -8.52 17.47
N ALA A 564 -11.26 -7.57 16.57
CA ALA A 564 -10.38 -6.43 16.39
C ALA A 564 -11.19 -5.19 16.00
N ILE A 565 -10.63 -4.01 16.19
CA ILE A 565 -11.21 -2.75 15.72
C ILE A 565 -10.29 -2.16 14.67
N VAL A 566 -10.82 -1.84 13.49
CA VAL A 566 -10.08 -1.06 12.49
C VAL A 566 -10.05 0.38 12.99
N VAL A 567 -8.91 0.86 13.47
CA VAL A 567 -8.80 2.24 13.99
C VAL A 567 -8.57 3.26 12.87
N GLY A 568 -8.09 2.80 11.71
CA GLY A 568 -7.86 3.61 10.52
C GLY A 568 -6.84 2.96 9.59
N GLN A 569 -6.00 3.79 8.98
CA GLN A 569 -4.97 3.36 8.03
C GLN A 569 -3.59 3.78 8.53
N ALA A 570 -2.59 2.89 8.46
CA ALA A 570 -1.20 3.23 8.76
C ALA A 570 -0.48 3.89 7.56
N LEU A 571 -0.96 3.61 6.35
CA LEU A 571 -0.62 4.23 5.08
C LEU A 571 -1.88 4.18 4.21
N ALA A 572 -2.03 5.05 3.20
CA ALA A 572 -3.15 4.97 2.27
C ALA A 572 -3.32 3.54 1.69
N GLY A 573 -4.46 2.91 1.96
CA GLY A 573 -4.73 1.52 1.54
C GLY A 573 -4.07 0.43 2.39
N VAL A 574 -3.51 0.75 3.55
CA VAL A 574 -2.93 -0.19 4.52
C VAL A 574 -3.69 -0.08 5.85
N PRO A 575 -4.67 -0.97 6.12
CA PRO A 575 -5.49 -0.89 7.32
C PRO A 575 -4.71 -1.20 8.60
N LEU A 576 -5.12 -0.53 9.67
CA LEU A 576 -4.54 -0.61 11.00
C LEU A 576 -5.60 -1.10 11.97
N TRP A 577 -5.35 -2.25 12.58
CA TRP A 577 -6.23 -2.88 13.54
C TRP A 577 -5.68 -2.72 14.96
N ARG A 578 -6.58 -2.66 15.92
CA ARG A 578 -6.27 -2.82 17.33
C ARG A 578 -6.87 -4.14 17.79
N LEU A 579 -6.02 -5.09 18.18
CA LEU A 579 -6.46 -6.43 18.58
C LEU A 579 -7.28 -6.37 19.89
N GLY A 580 -8.31 -7.21 19.98
CA GLY A 580 -9.19 -7.32 21.14
C GLY A 580 -8.49 -7.85 22.40
N HIS A 581 -9.18 -7.72 23.53
CA HIS A 581 -8.70 -8.13 24.86
C HIS A 581 -8.48 -9.64 25.00
N GLU A 582 -9.13 -10.42 24.16
CA GLU A 582 -9.03 -11.88 24.09
C GLU A 582 -7.87 -12.39 23.24
N SER A 583 -7.23 -11.50 22.46
CA SER A 583 -6.05 -11.85 21.69
C SER A 583 -4.83 -12.07 22.61
N ARG A 584 -3.81 -12.76 22.10
CA ARG A 584 -2.55 -13.01 22.82
C ARG A 584 -1.84 -11.72 23.23
N TYR A 585 -1.94 -10.68 22.40
CA TYR A 585 -1.34 -9.37 22.67
C TYR A 585 -2.40 -8.25 22.58
N PRO A 586 -3.23 -8.09 23.62
CA PRO A 586 -4.30 -7.10 23.65
C PRO A 586 -3.82 -5.69 23.34
N GLY A 587 -4.58 -4.99 22.49
CA GLY A 587 -4.33 -3.58 22.16
C GLY A 587 -3.09 -3.33 21.31
N VAL A 588 -2.34 -4.36 20.89
CA VAL A 588 -1.19 -4.15 20.00
C VAL A 588 -1.68 -3.68 18.63
N PRO A 589 -1.04 -2.62 18.06
CA PRO A 589 -1.28 -2.21 16.69
C PRO A 589 -0.91 -3.33 15.72
N TYR A 590 -1.89 -3.80 14.96
CA TYR A 590 -1.76 -4.84 13.96
C TYR A 590 -2.01 -4.26 12.57
N ILE A 591 -0.96 -4.08 11.79
CA ILE A 591 -1.00 -3.45 10.49
C ILE A 591 -1.06 -4.52 9.41
N VAL A 592 -2.18 -4.56 8.69
CA VAL A 592 -2.41 -5.48 7.58
C VAL A 592 -1.91 -4.82 6.32
N PHE A 593 -0.75 -5.23 5.81
CA PHE A 593 -0.14 -4.69 4.60
C PHE A 593 -0.55 -5.51 3.37
N PRO A 594 -1.42 -4.98 2.48
CA PRO A 594 -1.88 -5.73 1.31
C PRO A 594 -0.75 -5.98 0.30
N GLY A 595 -0.79 -7.12 -0.39
CA GLY A 595 0.26 -7.50 -1.35
C GLY A 595 0.39 -6.56 -2.55
N ASN A 596 -0.70 -5.86 -2.92
CA ASN A 596 -0.79 -5.04 -4.13
C ASN A 596 -0.67 -3.52 -3.87
N VAL A 597 -0.51 -3.07 -2.63
CA VAL A 597 -0.51 -1.63 -2.26
C VAL A 597 0.90 -1.05 -2.17
N GLY A 598 1.03 0.24 -2.51
CA GLY A 598 2.25 1.05 -2.38
C GLY A 598 3.29 0.84 -3.48
N GLY A 599 4.28 1.73 -3.55
CA GLY A 599 5.50 1.58 -4.37
C GLY A 599 6.53 0.65 -3.72
N SER A 600 7.76 0.59 -4.27
CA SER A 600 8.86 -0.20 -3.67
C SER A 600 9.27 0.31 -2.29
N SER A 601 9.18 1.62 -2.02
CA SER A 601 9.55 2.22 -0.73
C SER A 601 8.49 2.11 0.37
N ALA A 602 7.24 1.78 0.02
CA ALA A 602 6.10 1.91 0.94
C ALA A 602 6.24 1.07 2.23
N LEU A 603 6.85 -0.11 2.15
CA LEU A 603 7.10 -0.93 3.34
C LEU A 603 8.20 -0.32 4.22
N ALA A 604 9.26 0.20 3.61
CA ALA A 604 10.37 0.83 4.32
C ALA A 604 9.91 2.10 5.05
N GLU A 605 9.20 2.99 4.34
CA GLU A 605 8.62 4.21 4.91
C GLU A 605 7.69 3.92 6.08
N LEU A 606 6.85 2.88 5.95
CA LEU A 606 5.97 2.46 7.03
C LEU A 606 6.76 1.98 8.25
N VAL A 607 7.76 1.11 8.05
CA VAL A 607 8.59 0.63 9.16
C VAL A 607 9.36 1.77 9.79
N GLU A 608 9.95 2.69 9.02
CA GLU A 608 10.64 3.87 9.55
C GLU A 608 9.73 4.70 10.46
N ASN A 609 8.53 5.03 9.97
CA ASN A 609 7.53 5.79 10.72
C ASN A 609 7.05 5.09 12.00
N TRP A 610 7.03 3.75 12.02
CA TRP A 610 6.55 2.95 13.15
C TRP A 610 7.67 2.50 14.10
N SER A 611 8.89 2.40 13.59
CA SER A 611 10.12 2.06 14.33
C SER A 611 10.57 3.19 15.25
N GLY A 612 10.30 4.43 14.86
CA GLY A 612 10.88 5.63 15.46
C GLY A 612 10.36 5.93 16.85
N LYS A 613 11.09 5.54 17.89
CA LYS A 613 11.23 6.39 19.08
C LYS A 613 11.68 7.77 18.57
N TYR A 614 11.10 8.86 19.09
CA TYR A 614 11.56 10.24 18.82
C TYR A 614 13.05 10.34 19.12
N ARG A 615 13.89 10.43 18.10
CA ARG A 615 15.35 10.37 18.27
C ARG A 615 16.12 11.48 17.55
N THR A 616 15.50 12.34 16.75
CA THR A 616 16.27 13.46 16.18
C THR A 616 16.23 14.65 17.14
N THR A 617 17.36 15.34 17.30
CA THR A 617 17.42 16.58 18.10
C THR A 617 16.46 17.63 17.55
N LYS A 618 16.26 17.63 16.22
CA LYS A 618 15.29 18.50 15.54
C LYS A 618 13.86 18.27 16.00
N ASP A 619 13.42 17.01 16.13
CA ASP A 619 12.09 16.69 16.66
C ASP A 619 11.93 17.12 18.11
N LEU A 620 12.97 16.96 18.94
CA LEU A 620 12.94 17.41 20.34
C LEU A 620 12.69 18.92 20.43
N LEU A 621 13.41 19.71 19.64
CA LEU A 621 13.27 21.17 19.66
C LEU A 621 11.97 21.64 19.00
N LEU A 622 11.49 20.96 17.96
CA LEU A 622 10.19 21.27 17.35
C LEU A 622 9.02 20.99 18.32
N ASN A 623 9.10 19.91 19.09
CA ASN A 623 8.11 19.64 20.14
C ASN A 623 8.18 20.67 21.27
N ALA A 624 9.40 21.09 21.65
CA ALA A 624 9.62 22.18 22.59
C ALA A 624 9.02 23.51 22.09
N GLU A 625 9.15 23.76 20.79
CA GLU A 625 8.56 24.91 20.12
C GLU A 625 7.03 24.90 20.20
N ASN A 626 6.40 23.79 19.81
CA ASN A 626 4.95 23.63 19.87
C ASN A 626 4.40 23.62 21.31
N GLY A 627 5.20 23.11 22.25
CA GLY A 627 4.81 22.95 23.65
C GLY A 627 5.14 24.13 24.55
N GLY A 628 5.85 25.15 24.05
CA GLY A 628 6.26 26.33 24.81
C GLY A 628 7.21 26.03 25.98
N TYR A 629 8.15 25.10 25.80
CA TYR A 629 9.17 24.75 26.80
C TYR A 629 10.57 24.71 26.19
N ALA A 630 11.60 24.45 27.00
CA ALA A 630 12.97 24.24 26.51
C ALA A 630 13.53 22.89 26.96
N VAL A 631 14.39 22.29 26.14
CA VAL A 631 15.08 21.03 26.43
C VAL A 631 16.43 21.32 27.07
N GLY A 632 16.73 20.64 28.17
CA GLY A 632 18.05 20.72 28.80
C GLY A 632 19.08 19.85 28.07
N ALA A 633 20.21 20.46 27.71
CA ALA A 633 21.39 19.76 27.22
C ALA A 633 22.48 19.76 28.30
N PHE A 634 22.87 18.56 28.73
CA PHE A 634 23.69 18.38 29.93
C PHE A 634 25.04 17.78 29.56
N ASN A 635 26.13 18.48 29.86
CA ASN A 635 27.47 17.97 29.59
C ASN A 635 27.78 16.76 30.49
N VAL A 636 28.22 15.66 29.87
CA VAL A 636 28.60 14.42 30.56
C VAL A 636 30.07 14.09 30.34
N TYR A 637 30.71 13.57 31.38
CA TYR A 637 32.15 13.30 31.42
C TYR A 637 32.49 11.81 31.66
N ASN A 638 31.52 11.04 32.13
CA ASN A 638 31.64 9.65 32.55
C ASN A 638 30.26 8.96 32.57
N ILE A 639 30.23 7.67 32.89
CA ILE A 639 29.00 6.87 32.94
C ILE A 639 28.03 7.37 34.01
N GLU A 640 28.53 7.85 35.15
CA GLU A 640 27.70 8.38 36.24
C GLU A 640 26.90 9.61 35.79
N GLY A 641 27.52 10.50 34.99
CA GLY A 641 26.84 11.65 34.39
C GLY A 641 25.77 11.22 33.39
N VAL A 642 26.10 10.25 32.52
CA VAL A 642 25.13 9.68 31.55
C VAL A 642 23.92 9.11 32.27
N GLU A 643 24.15 8.26 33.27
CA GLU A 643 23.07 7.65 34.04
C GLU A 643 22.28 8.67 34.88
N ALA A 644 22.92 9.75 35.37
CA ALA A 644 22.24 10.80 36.10
C ALA A 644 21.25 11.55 35.20
N VAL A 645 21.64 11.91 33.97
CA VAL A 645 20.77 12.57 32.99
C VAL A 645 19.62 11.65 32.59
N VAL A 646 19.90 10.40 32.21
CA VAL A 646 18.86 9.45 31.80
C VAL A 646 17.88 9.18 32.95
N SER A 647 18.38 8.96 34.16
CA SER A 647 17.51 8.69 35.31
C SER A 647 16.68 9.93 35.71
N ALA A 648 17.23 11.14 35.62
CA ALA A 648 16.45 12.36 35.84
C ALA A 648 15.34 12.52 34.79
N ALA A 649 15.69 12.30 33.52
CA ALA A 649 14.78 12.41 32.40
C ALA A 649 13.61 11.43 32.50
N GLU A 650 13.89 10.16 32.83
CA GLU A 650 12.85 9.14 33.02
C GLU A 650 11.92 9.47 34.20
N ASP A 651 12.48 9.87 35.34
CA ASP A 651 11.70 10.22 36.54
C ASP A 651 10.78 11.43 36.28
N GLN A 652 11.29 12.43 35.57
CA GLN A 652 10.53 13.64 35.24
C GLN A 652 9.65 13.49 34.00
N ARG A 653 9.70 12.35 33.30
CA ARG A 653 9.11 12.17 31.96
C ARG A 653 9.43 13.36 31.06
N SER A 654 10.72 13.71 30.98
CA SER A 654 11.22 14.89 30.26
C SER A 654 12.11 14.46 29.09
N PRO A 655 12.05 15.14 27.94
CA PRO A 655 13.11 15.02 26.94
C PRO A 655 14.42 15.60 27.49
N ALA A 656 15.57 15.11 27.01
CA ALA A 656 16.89 15.60 27.38
C ALA A 656 17.93 15.41 26.28
N ILE A 657 19.05 16.13 26.35
CA ILE A 657 20.18 15.96 25.43
C ILE A 657 21.43 15.62 26.25
N LEU A 658 22.07 14.48 25.95
CA LEU A 658 23.38 14.09 26.47
C LEU A 658 24.45 14.81 25.66
N GLN A 659 25.23 15.68 26.29
CA GLN A 659 26.15 16.56 25.58
C GLN A 659 27.61 16.20 25.88
N ILE A 660 28.45 16.07 24.85
CA ILE A 660 29.88 15.74 24.99
C ILE A 660 30.71 16.92 24.52
N HIS A 661 31.51 17.48 25.43
CA HIS A 661 32.48 18.53 25.13
C HIS A 661 33.79 17.93 24.57
N PRO A 662 34.57 18.62 23.71
CA PRO A 662 35.78 18.05 23.09
C PRO A 662 36.81 17.61 24.14
N GLY A 663 36.93 18.36 25.25
CA GLY A 663 37.77 17.96 26.38
C GLY A 663 37.36 16.64 27.04
N ALA A 664 36.06 16.35 27.11
CA ALA A 664 35.56 15.06 27.64
C ALA A 664 35.81 13.94 26.61
N LEU A 665 35.58 14.20 25.33
CA LEU A 665 35.87 13.25 24.25
C LEU A 665 37.36 12.90 24.18
N LYS A 666 38.25 13.87 24.32
CA LYS A 666 39.71 13.65 24.34
C LYS A 666 40.16 12.78 25.53
N GLN A 667 39.50 12.92 26.68
CA GLN A 667 39.83 12.17 27.89
C GLN A 667 39.28 10.75 27.86
N ALA A 668 38.01 10.57 27.45
CA ALA A 668 37.31 9.29 27.56
C ALA A 668 37.24 8.49 26.25
N GLY A 669 37.43 9.15 25.10
CA GLY A 669 37.41 8.55 23.76
C GLY A 669 36.04 8.02 23.32
N LEU A 670 36.07 7.18 22.29
CA LEU A 670 34.89 6.49 21.72
C LEU A 670 34.02 5.74 22.74
N PRO A 671 34.55 5.12 23.81
CA PRO A 671 33.72 4.47 24.82
C PRO A 671 32.66 5.38 25.45
N LEU A 672 32.96 6.67 25.69
CA LEU A 672 31.98 7.61 26.23
C LEU A 672 30.87 7.89 25.21
N VAL A 673 31.22 8.05 23.93
CA VAL A 673 30.23 8.25 22.85
C VAL A 673 29.31 7.04 22.75
N ALA A 674 29.88 5.83 22.70
CA ALA A 674 29.11 4.58 22.66
C ALA A 674 28.20 4.42 23.89
N CYS A 675 28.68 4.81 25.08
CA CYS A 675 27.89 4.82 26.31
C CYS A 675 26.69 5.78 26.20
N CYS A 676 26.90 7.01 25.71
CA CYS A 676 25.82 7.98 25.54
C CYS A 676 24.78 7.50 24.51
N LEU A 677 25.24 7.00 23.35
CA LEU A 677 24.35 6.50 22.30
C LEU A 677 23.53 5.31 22.78
N SER A 678 24.16 4.36 23.46
CA SER A 678 23.48 3.21 24.05
C SER A 678 22.46 3.65 25.12
N ALA A 679 22.84 4.57 25.99
CA ALA A 679 21.95 5.06 27.05
C ALA A 679 20.74 5.82 26.47
N ALA A 680 20.94 6.68 25.48
CA ALA A 680 19.88 7.38 24.75
C ALA A 680 18.93 6.40 24.03
N GLU A 681 19.48 5.37 23.39
CA GLU A 681 18.70 4.33 22.70
C GLU A 681 17.76 3.55 23.64
N HIS A 682 18.25 3.21 24.83
CA HIS A 682 17.54 2.40 25.82
C HIS A 682 16.64 3.21 26.76
N ALA A 683 16.77 4.54 26.79
CA ALA A 683 15.93 5.41 27.59
C ALA A 683 14.43 5.23 27.25
N LYS A 684 13.58 5.38 28.28
CA LYS A 684 12.12 5.35 28.17
C LYS A 684 11.52 6.68 27.71
N VAL A 685 12.32 7.74 27.73
CA VAL A 685 11.95 9.10 27.31
C VAL A 685 12.85 9.53 26.14
N PRO A 686 12.45 10.53 25.33
CA PRO A 686 13.26 11.00 24.21
C PRO A 686 14.58 11.62 24.68
N ILE A 687 15.70 10.99 24.31
CA ILE A 687 17.05 11.49 24.60
C ILE A 687 17.88 11.43 23.32
N THR A 688 18.65 12.48 23.04
CA THR A 688 19.61 12.52 21.93
C THR A 688 21.01 12.82 22.43
N VAL A 689 22.02 12.55 21.59
CA VAL A 689 23.43 12.80 21.88
C VAL A 689 23.96 13.93 21.01
N HIS A 690 24.60 14.91 21.64
CA HIS A 690 25.08 16.14 21.00
C HIS A 690 26.59 16.32 21.21
N PHE A 691 27.31 16.63 20.13
CA PHE A 691 28.71 17.06 20.21
C PHE A 691 28.79 18.58 20.35
N ASP A 692 29.32 19.05 21.48
CA ASP A 692 29.34 20.46 21.89
C ASP A 692 30.63 21.15 21.44
N HIS A 693 30.60 22.46 21.17
CA HIS A 693 31.79 23.30 20.95
C HIS A 693 32.85 22.73 19.97
N GLY A 694 32.45 22.28 18.79
CA GLY A 694 33.41 21.86 17.76
C GLY A 694 34.09 23.08 17.13
N CYS A 695 35.37 23.31 17.46
CA CYS A 695 36.12 24.50 17.05
C CYS A 695 36.96 24.33 15.77
N SER A 696 37.25 23.09 15.36
CA SER A 696 38.08 22.82 14.18
C SER A 696 37.37 21.95 13.15
N LYS A 697 37.70 22.18 11.88
CA LYS A 697 37.15 21.39 10.75
C LYS A 697 37.42 19.90 10.90
N VAL A 698 38.61 19.51 11.40
CA VAL A 698 39.00 18.10 11.56
C VAL A 698 38.13 17.44 12.63
N GLU A 699 37.99 18.05 13.81
CA GLU A 699 37.16 17.52 14.89
C GLU A 699 35.69 17.40 14.47
N LEU A 700 35.17 18.39 13.74
CA LEU A 700 33.80 18.37 13.24
C LEU A 700 33.56 17.24 12.23
N ILE A 701 34.50 17.01 11.31
CA ILE A 701 34.43 15.89 10.35
C ILE A 701 34.51 14.55 11.07
N GLU A 702 35.40 14.42 12.06
CA GLU A 702 35.50 13.20 12.86
C GLU A 702 34.20 12.94 13.61
N ALA A 703 33.63 13.96 14.28
CA ALA A 703 32.37 13.86 15.02
C ALA A 703 31.19 13.40 14.15
N LEU A 704 31.14 13.80 12.87
CA LEU A 704 30.12 13.34 11.92
C LEU A 704 30.13 11.82 11.69
N GLU A 705 31.24 11.13 11.97
CA GLU A 705 31.37 9.68 11.82
C GLU A 705 31.17 8.90 13.14
N LEU A 706 31.04 9.60 14.28
CA LEU A 706 30.94 8.96 15.60
C LEU A 706 29.50 8.61 16.03
N GLY A 707 28.51 8.92 15.19
CA GLY A 707 27.11 8.53 15.40
C GLY A 707 26.29 9.47 16.29
N PHE A 708 26.76 10.71 16.52
CA PHE A 708 25.97 11.75 17.20
C PHE A 708 24.66 12.06 16.46
N ASP A 709 23.62 12.48 17.19
CA ASP A 709 22.35 12.93 16.59
C ASP A 709 22.41 14.39 16.11
N SER A 710 23.33 15.16 16.71
CA SER A 710 23.52 16.58 16.42
C SER A 710 24.91 17.04 16.85
N LEU A 711 25.39 18.14 16.29
CA LEU A 711 26.65 18.75 16.72
C LEU A 711 26.57 20.28 16.64
N MET A 712 27.47 20.93 17.37
CA MET A 712 27.64 22.36 17.39
C MET A 712 28.93 22.79 16.70
N VAL A 713 28.83 23.73 15.77
CA VAL A 713 29.97 24.44 15.18
C VAL A 713 30.22 25.70 16.01
N ASP A 714 31.33 25.74 16.73
CA ASP A 714 31.78 26.91 17.47
C ASP A 714 32.86 27.65 16.68
N GLY A 715 32.41 28.48 15.74
CA GLY A 715 33.26 29.39 14.98
C GLY A 715 33.34 30.79 15.59
N SER A 716 32.92 30.98 16.85
CA SER A 716 32.79 32.31 17.48
C SER A 716 34.11 33.09 17.57
N ASN A 717 35.25 32.38 17.55
CA ASN A 717 36.59 32.98 17.56
C ASN A 717 37.14 33.29 16.14
N LEU A 718 36.43 32.88 15.08
CA LEU A 718 36.84 33.12 13.70
C LEU A 718 36.27 34.44 13.17
N PRO A 719 36.92 35.07 12.17
CA PRO A 719 36.29 36.13 11.39
C PRO A 719 34.93 35.69 10.84
N PHE A 720 33.94 36.57 10.84
CA PHE A 720 32.55 36.24 10.51
C PHE A 720 32.37 35.44 9.20
N LYS A 721 33.09 35.81 8.13
CA LYS A 721 33.05 35.10 6.84
C LYS A 721 33.68 33.70 6.90
N GLU A 722 34.68 33.49 7.74
CA GLU A 722 35.28 32.17 7.96
C GLU A 722 34.34 31.28 8.78
N ASN A 723 33.66 31.85 9.80
CA ASN A 723 32.63 31.13 10.55
C ASN A 723 31.47 30.68 9.62
N ILE A 724 30.97 31.56 8.75
CA ILE A 724 29.98 31.18 7.72
C ILE A 724 30.51 30.03 6.86
N SER A 725 31.74 30.14 6.36
CA SER A 725 32.31 29.12 5.47
C SER A 725 32.43 27.76 6.13
N LEU A 726 32.92 27.72 7.38
CA LEU A 726 33.04 26.49 8.17
C LEU A 726 31.66 25.89 8.48
N THR A 727 30.75 26.70 9.01
CA THR A 727 29.40 26.26 9.40
C THR A 727 28.60 25.76 8.20
N LYS A 728 28.65 26.47 7.06
CA LYS A 728 28.01 26.04 5.80
C LYS A 728 28.55 24.70 5.32
N TYR A 729 29.87 24.54 5.33
CA TYR A 729 30.52 23.29 4.90
C TYR A 729 30.07 22.10 5.76
N ILE A 730 30.07 22.26 7.08
CA ILE A 730 29.67 21.20 8.00
C ILE A 730 28.16 20.94 7.95
N SER A 731 27.32 21.96 7.76
CA SER A 731 25.86 21.83 7.61
C SER A 731 25.49 20.95 6.42
N VAL A 732 26.12 21.14 5.27
CA VAL A 732 25.89 20.30 4.08
C VAL A 732 26.21 18.83 4.37
N LEU A 733 27.33 18.54 5.03
CA LEU A 733 27.73 17.18 5.36
C LEU A 733 26.80 16.53 6.40
N ALA A 734 26.43 17.28 7.44
CA ALA A 734 25.56 16.83 8.50
C ALA A 734 24.15 16.53 8.01
N HIS A 735 23.56 17.42 7.20
CA HIS A 735 22.24 17.22 6.62
C HIS A 735 22.20 16.01 5.68
N GLY A 736 23.27 15.76 4.93
CA GLY A 736 23.42 14.54 4.13
C GLY A 736 23.38 13.24 4.94
N LYS A 737 23.68 13.32 6.25
CA LYS A 737 23.60 12.21 7.22
C LYS A 737 22.36 12.27 8.12
N GLY A 738 21.47 13.24 7.91
CA GLY A 738 20.29 13.45 8.75
C GLY A 738 20.60 13.98 10.16
N MET A 739 21.77 14.57 10.37
CA MET A 739 22.19 15.17 11.64
C MET A 739 21.84 16.66 11.69
N MET A 740 21.44 17.14 12.86
CA MET A 740 21.12 18.55 13.10
C MET A 740 22.37 19.37 13.42
N ILE A 741 22.46 20.60 12.91
CA ILE A 741 23.53 21.55 13.24
C ILE A 741 23.05 22.67 14.15
N GLU A 742 23.76 22.83 15.25
CA GLU A 742 23.79 24.05 16.05
C GLU A 742 25.03 24.87 15.68
N ALA A 743 24.94 26.20 15.70
CA ALA A 743 26.11 27.04 15.46
C ALA A 743 26.08 28.28 16.36
N GLU A 744 27.26 28.70 16.81
CA GLU A 744 27.42 29.86 17.70
C GLU A 744 27.73 31.13 16.92
N LEU A 745 27.02 32.20 17.29
CA LEU A 745 27.28 33.54 16.79
C LEU A 745 27.28 34.55 17.94
N GLY A 746 28.40 35.25 18.13
CA GLY A 746 28.69 36.01 19.34
C GLY A 746 29.68 35.24 20.22
N ARG A 747 30.33 35.91 21.17
CA ARG A 747 31.40 35.29 21.98
C ARG A 747 31.03 35.34 23.46
N LEU A 748 30.97 34.20 24.13
CA LEU A 748 30.65 34.13 25.57
C LEU A 748 31.86 34.54 26.43
N SER A 749 31.64 35.29 27.50
CA SER A 749 32.69 35.66 28.47
C SER A 749 32.93 34.55 29.50
N GLY A 750 34.21 34.26 29.79
CA GLY A 750 34.66 33.38 30.87
C GLY A 750 34.99 34.14 32.15
N SER A 751 35.24 33.41 33.25
CA SER A 751 35.40 33.95 34.60
C SER A 751 36.71 34.69 34.90
N GLU A 752 37.36 35.33 33.92
CA GLU A 752 38.62 36.08 34.11
C GLU A 752 38.82 37.26 33.13
N ASP A 753 37.77 37.96 32.70
CA ASP A 753 37.96 39.13 31.83
C ASP A 753 37.45 40.43 32.48
N ASP A 754 38.35 41.26 33.02
CA ASP A 754 38.09 42.68 33.37
C ASP A 754 37.97 43.50 32.08
N LEU A 755 36.77 43.62 31.53
CA LEU A 755 36.52 44.23 30.20
C LEU A 755 35.90 45.61 30.25
N THR A 756 36.18 46.40 29.22
CA THR A 756 35.49 47.67 28.92
C THR A 756 34.08 47.46 28.35
N VAL A 757 33.21 48.49 28.40
CA VAL A 757 31.82 48.42 27.87
C VAL A 757 31.79 48.11 26.36
N GLU A 758 32.76 48.60 25.59
CA GLU A 758 32.87 48.32 24.15
C GLU A 758 33.28 46.86 23.86
N GLU A 759 34.15 46.28 24.69
CA GLU A 759 34.52 44.86 24.60
C GLU A 759 33.41 43.91 25.07
N TYR A 760 32.47 44.41 25.89
CA TYR A 760 31.28 43.67 26.31
C TYR A 760 30.18 43.71 25.25
N GLU A 761 29.88 44.88 24.68
CA GLU A 761 28.88 45.02 23.61
C GLU A 761 29.30 44.32 22.30
N SER A 762 30.60 44.29 21.98
CA SER A 762 31.11 43.54 20.81
C SER A 762 31.00 42.02 20.92
N ARG A 763 30.66 41.50 22.12
CA ARG A 763 30.44 40.06 22.36
C ARG A 763 29.00 39.62 22.13
N LEU A 764 28.04 40.55 22.13
CA LEU A 764 26.62 40.26 21.91
C LEU A 764 26.33 39.86 20.45
N THR A 765 25.37 38.95 20.26
CA THR A 765 24.93 38.54 18.93
C THR A 765 24.27 39.72 18.22
N ASN A 766 24.81 40.14 17.07
CA ASN A 766 24.19 41.17 16.24
C ASN A 766 23.06 40.57 15.39
N VAL A 767 21.88 41.20 15.40
CA VAL A 767 20.68 40.72 14.68
C VAL A 767 20.87 40.67 13.16
N ALA A 768 21.52 41.68 12.57
CA ALA A 768 21.75 41.71 11.13
C ALA A 768 22.74 40.62 10.69
N LEU A 769 23.82 40.43 11.47
CA LEU A 769 24.76 39.34 11.21
C LEU A 769 24.12 37.97 11.43
N ALA A 770 23.23 37.81 12.42
CA ALA A 770 22.49 36.57 12.64
C ALA A 770 21.58 36.21 11.47
N GLN A 771 20.91 37.19 10.87
CA GLN A 771 20.10 36.99 9.66
C GLN A 771 20.96 36.48 8.50
N GLU A 772 22.08 37.16 8.21
CA GLU A 772 23.01 36.73 7.16
C GLU A 772 23.59 35.34 7.45
N PHE A 773 23.93 35.07 8.70
CA PHE A 773 24.50 33.79 9.13
C PHE A 773 23.53 32.63 8.92
N ILE A 774 22.25 32.79 9.28
CA ILE A 774 21.21 31.77 9.05
C ILE A 774 21.01 31.53 7.56
N ASP A 775 20.92 32.60 6.77
CA ASP A 775 20.64 32.50 5.33
C ASP A 775 21.76 31.82 4.56
N GLU A 776 23.02 32.05 4.95
CA GLU A 776 24.18 31.47 4.26
C GLU A 776 24.54 30.05 4.72
N THR A 777 24.29 29.72 5.99
CA THR A 777 24.75 28.44 6.57
C THR A 777 23.66 27.37 6.60
N HIS A 778 22.38 27.76 6.60
CA HIS A 778 21.24 26.86 6.74
C HIS A 778 21.26 26.01 8.03
N LEU A 779 21.86 26.52 9.11
CA LEU A 779 21.86 25.87 10.43
C LEU A 779 20.45 25.64 10.99
N ASP A 780 20.27 24.65 11.87
CA ASP A 780 18.97 24.30 12.46
C ASP A 780 18.72 24.96 13.82
N ALA A 781 19.78 25.24 14.59
CA ALA A 781 19.70 25.98 15.85
C ALA A 781 20.81 27.01 15.99
N LEU A 782 20.46 28.22 16.41
CA LEU A 782 21.39 29.32 16.64
C LEU A 782 21.66 29.45 18.15
N ALA A 783 22.91 29.25 18.54
CA ALA A 783 23.39 29.59 19.88
C ALA A 783 23.75 31.08 19.93
N VAL A 784 23.11 31.80 20.86
CA VAL A 784 23.20 33.26 20.95
C VAL A 784 23.86 33.72 22.26
N CYS A 785 24.54 34.86 22.18
CA CYS A 785 25.11 35.61 23.29
C CYS A 785 24.30 36.90 23.49
N ILE A 786 23.52 36.97 24.57
CA ILE A 786 22.69 38.12 24.96
C ILE A 786 23.12 38.68 26.32
N GLY A 787 24.35 38.41 26.76
CA GLY A 787 24.87 38.73 28.10
C GLY A 787 24.98 37.53 29.04
N ASN A 788 24.65 36.33 28.56
CA ASN A 788 24.90 35.05 29.22
C ASN A 788 26.40 34.69 29.24
N VAL A 789 26.84 33.95 30.26
CA VAL A 789 28.27 33.63 30.49
C VAL A 789 28.49 32.15 30.76
N HIS A 790 29.70 31.66 30.50
CA HIS A 790 30.12 30.34 30.98
C HIS A 790 30.63 30.44 32.43
N GLY A 791 29.93 29.79 33.36
CA GLY A 791 30.36 29.70 34.75
C GLY A 791 29.55 30.59 35.69
N LYS A 792 30.23 31.24 36.64
CA LYS A 792 29.58 32.07 37.67
C LYS A 792 29.35 33.48 37.15
N TYR A 793 28.13 33.98 37.31
CA TYR A 793 27.81 35.38 37.06
C TYR A 793 28.57 36.31 38.04
N PRO A 794 28.90 37.54 37.62
CA PRO A 794 29.53 38.52 38.49
C PRO A 794 28.63 38.87 39.70
N ALA A 795 29.19 39.51 40.74
CA ALA A 795 28.46 39.85 41.96
C ALA A 795 27.20 40.72 41.73
N ARG A 796 27.16 41.47 40.64
CA ARG A 796 26.00 42.27 40.20
C ARG A 796 24.82 41.43 39.66
N GLY A 797 25.01 40.13 39.46
CA GLY A 797 24.03 39.23 38.88
C GLY A 797 24.07 39.16 37.34
N PRO A 798 23.23 38.32 36.72
CA PRO A 798 23.10 38.22 35.28
C PRO A 798 22.41 39.46 34.69
N ASP A 799 22.96 39.97 33.58
CA ASP A 799 22.40 41.10 32.83
C ASP A 799 22.14 40.64 31.39
N LEU A 800 20.95 40.09 31.13
CA LEU A 800 20.57 39.54 29.83
C LEU A 800 19.70 40.54 29.07
N ARG A 801 20.09 40.82 27.83
CA ARG A 801 19.37 41.68 26.88
C ARG A 801 18.19 40.92 26.26
N LEU A 802 17.06 40.90 27.00
CA LEU A 802 15.82 40.24 26.56
C LEU A 802 15.18 40.94 25.34
N ASP A 803 15.43 42.23 25.16
CA ASP A 803 15.08 42.98 23.95
C ASP A 803 15.80 42.41 22.72
N LEU A 804 17.10 42.18 22.82
CA LEU A 804 17.88 41.55 21.76
C LEU A 804 17.39 40.13 21.45
N LEU A 805 17.06 39.34 22.49
CA LEU A 805 16.51 38.00 22.31
C LEU A 805 15.19 38.00 21.53
N LYS A 806 14.33 38.99 21.78
CA LYS A 806 13.05 39.17 21.06
C LYS A 806 13.28 39.47 19.58
N ASP A 807 14.27 40.29 19.26
CA ASP A 807 14.61 40.61 17.87
C ASP A 807 15.20 39.39 17.15
N LEU A 808 16.11 38.66 17.80
CA LEU A 808 16.65 37.39 17.30
C LEU A 808 15.55 36.34 17.09
N ARG A 809 14.55 36.29 17.97
CA ARG A 809 13.41 35.38 17.79
C ARG A 809 12.60 35.71 16.55
N SER A 810 12.43 36.98 16.23
CA SER A 810 11.63 37.40 15.07
C SER A 810 12.23 36.89 13.76
N ILE A 811 13.57 36.87 13.66
CA ILE A 811 14.27 36.33 12.49
C ILE A 811 14.30 34.79 12.46
N THR A 812 14.56 34.14 13.60
CA THR A 812 14.68 32.67 13.64
C THR A 812 13.35 31.97 13.39
N LEU A 813 12.25 32.53 13.89
CA LEU A 813 10.90 31.98 13.70
C LEU A 813 10.50 31.92 12.22
N GLN A 814 10.83 32.95 11.44
CA GLN A 814 10.51 32.98 9.99
C GLN A 814 11.30 31.93 9.20
N LYS A 815 12.48 31.55 9.69
CA LYS A 815 13.40 30.63 9.03
C LYS A 815 13.33 29.20 9.58
N GLY A 816 12.47 28.96 10.59
CA GLY A 816 12.34 27.65 11.23
C GLY A 816 13.57 27.23 12.04
N VAL A 817 14.37 28.19 12.52
CA VAL A 817 15.58 27.96 13.30
C VAL A 817 15.25 28.04 14.80
N SER A 818 15.77 27.11 15.59
CA SER A 818 15.58 27.12 17.05
C SER A 818 16.61 28.03 17.73
N LEU A 819 16.24 28.71 18.82
CA LEU A 819 17.19 29.46 19.64
C LEU A 819 17.73 28.58 20.77
N ALA A 820 19.06 28.52 20.90
CA ALA A 820 19.77 27.88 21.98
C ALA A 820 20.46 28.94 22.86
N LEU A 821 20.41 28.76 24.18
CA LEU A 821 21.11 29.61 25.12
C LEU A 821 22.12 28.80 25.92
N HIS A 822 23.38 29.20 25.81
CA HIS A 822 24.48 28.64 26.57
C HIS A 822 24.62 29.36 27.92
N GLY A 823 25.13 28.68 28.95
CA GLY A 823 25.33 29.34 30.25
C GLY A 823 24.05 29.51 31.09
N ALA A 824 23.20 28.47 31.13
CA ALA A 824 22.00 28.47 31.97
C ALA A 824 22.25 28.20 33.47
N SER A 825 23.52 28.03 33.86
CA SER A 825 23.91 27.77 35.25
C SER A 825 23.88 29.06 36.06
N GLY A 826 23.22 29.07 37.22
CA GLY A 826 23.08 30.27 38.06
C GLY A 826 22.12 31.37 37.57
N LEU A 827 21.36 31.16 36.48
CA LEU A 827 20.30 32.09 36.07
C LEU A 827 19.07 32.01 37.00
N PRO A 828 18.46 33.14 37.41
CA PRO A 828 17.21 33.16 38.15
C PRO A 828 16.06 32.50 37.37
N ALA A 829 15.17 31.80 38.07
CA ALA A 829 14.03 31.11 37.47
C ALA A 829 13.15 32.02 36.58
N GLN A 830 12.96 33.28 36.99
CA GLN A 830 12.18 34.25 36.21
C GLN A 830 12.85 34.57 34.87
N VAL A 831 14.17 34.79 34.85
CA VAL A 831 14.93 35.05 33.62
C VAL A 831 14.85 33.85 32.67
N ILE A 832 15.00 32.63 33.20
CA ILE A 832 14.85 31.40 32.40
C ILE A 832 13.46 31.35 31.75
N LYS A 833 12.41 31.61 32.53
CA LYS A 833 11.03 31.62 32.04
C LYS A 833 10.82 32.68 30.96
N ASP A 834 11.39 33.87 31.14
CA ASP A 834 11.30 34.95 30.16
C ASP A 834 12.04 34.59 28.86
N CYS A 835 13.20 33.96 28.94
CA CYS A 835 13.91 33.43 27.77
C CYS A 835 13.09 32.36 27.02
N ILE A 836 12.41 31.45 27.72
CA ILE A 836 11.54 30.44 27.11
C ILE A 836 10.35 31.09 26.41
N ASN A 837 9.71 32.08 27.05
CA ASN A 837 8.62 32.84 26.46
C ASN A 837 9.06 33.60 25.20
N LEU A 838 10.32 34.03 25.16
CA LEU A 838 10.95 34.69 24.01
C LEU A 838 11.54 33.70 22.99
N GLY A 839 11.28 32.40 23.12
CA GLY A 839 11.53 31.42 22.07
C GLY A 839 12.83 30.63 22.18
N VAL A 840 13.53 30.68 23.32
CA VAL A 840 14.62 29.72 23.60
C VAL A 840 14.05 28.32 23.78
N ARG A 841 14.63 27.33 23.08
CA ARG A 841 14.20 25.93 23.07
C ARG A 841 15.26 24.95 23.55
N LYS A 842 16.51 25.37 23.68
CA LYS A 842 17.60 24.58 24.22
C LYS A 842 18.38 25.39 25.25
N PHE A 843 18.66 24.80 26.41
CA PHE A 843 19.60 25.36 27.38
C PHE A 843 20.78 24.42 27.62
N ASN A 844 22.00 24.93 27.45
CA ASN A 844 23.19 24.17 27.81
C ASN A 844 23.52 24.35 29.31
N VAL A 845 23.68 23.22 30.00
CA VAL A 845 23.95 23.15 31.44
C VAL A 845 25.19 22.30 31.69
N ASN A 846 26.23 22.93 32.25
CA ASN A 846 27.46 22.25 32.62
C ASN A 846 27.85 22.55 34.08
N THR A 847 28.08 23.82 34.41
CA THR A 847 28.68 24.24 35.68
C THR A 847 27.95 23.70 36.90
N ASP A 848 26.62 23.81 36.97
CA ASP A 848 25.85 23.35 38.14
C ASP A 848 25.98 21.82 38.33
N VAL A 849 25.90 21.04 37.25
CA VAL A 849 26.02 19.56 37.29
C VAL A 849 27.44 19.14 37.63
N ARG A 850 28.44 19.77 37.01
CA ARG A 850 29.86 19.51 37.28
C ARG A 850 30.23 19.85 38.72
N MET A 851 29.73 20.96 39.26
CA MET A 851 29.98 21.34 40.65
C MET A 851 29.32 20.36 41.62
N ALA A 852 28.09 19.93 41.37
CA ALA A 852 27.44 18.90 42.20
C ALA A 852 28.25 17.59 42.24
N TYR A 853 28.82 17.19 41.09
CA TYR A 853 29.74 16.05 41.04
C TYR A 853 31.00 16.29 41.88
N LEU A 854 31.72 17.40 41.68
CA LEU A 854 32.95 17.69 42.41
C LEU A 854 32.74 17.85 43.92
N GLU A 855 31.65 18.49 44.33
CA GLU A 855 31.27 18.66 45.74
C GLU A 855 31.05 17.30 46.42
N SER A 856 30.39 16.37 45.71
CA SER A 856 30.17 15.00 46.22
C SER A 856 31.46 14.22 46.47
N LEU A 857 32.56 14.62 45.81
CA LEU A 857 33.88 13.98 45.93
C LEU A 857 34.79 14.61 47.00
N ARG A 858 34.42 15.75 47.62
CA ARG A 858 35.32 16.48 48.54
C ARG A 858 35.62 15.77 49.86
N LYS A 859 34.73 14.91 50.37
CA LYS A 859 34.93 14.14 51.61
C LYS A 859 34.35 12.72 51.52
N PRO A 860 34.96 11.80 50.75
CA PRO A 860 34.48 10.44 50.66
C PRO A 860 34.80 9.70 51.96
N ASN A 861 33.78 9.23 52.68
CA ASN A 861 33.91 8.39 53.87
C ASN A 861 33.29 6.99 53.70
N LYS A 862 32.96 6.62 52.46
CA LYS A 862 32.33 5.35 52.08
C LYS A 862 33.11 4.69 50.94
N ASP A 863 32.79 3.41 50.72
CA ASP A 863 33.29 2.61 49.61
C ASP A 863 33.02 3.25 48.23
N LEU A 864 33.85 2.93 47.23
CA LEU A 864 33.84 3.52 45.89
C LEU A 864 32.45 3.48 45.23
N LEU A 865 31.74 2.36 45.29
CA LEU A 865 30.42 2.23 44.67
C LEU A 865 29.40 3.18 45.32
N HIS A 866 29.51 3.42 46.63
CA HIS A 866 28.66 4.38 47.33
C HIS A 866 29.01 5.83 46.97
N VAL A 867 30.29 6.13 46.74
CA VAL A 867 30.73 7.45 46.27
C VAL A 867 30.18 7.71 44.87
N MET A 868 30.32 6.76 43.94
CA MET A 868 29.75 6.85 42.58
C MET A 868 28.22 7.04 42.62
N ALA A 869 27.51 6.25 43.43
CA ALA A 869 26.07 6.39 43.59
C ALA A 869 25.67 7.76 44.18
N SER A 870 26.43 8.27 45.15
CA SER A 870 26.19 9.59 45.75
C SER A 870 26.43 10.72 44.74
N ALA A 871 27.49 10.62 43.94
CA ALA A 871 27.80 11.58 42.89
C ALA A 871 26.71 11.61 41.80
N LYS A 872 26.23 10.43 41.38
CA LYS A 872 25.10 10.29 40.46
C LYS A 872 23.84 10.94 41.01
N GLN A 873 23.50 10.71 42.29
CA GLN A 873 22.32 11.31 42.90
C GLN A 873 22.43 12.84 43.03
N ALA A 874 23.63 13.36 43.36
CA ALA A 874 23.89 14.80 43.43
C ALA A 874 23.69 15.47 42.05
N MET A 875 24.24 14.88 40.98
CA MET A 875 24.01 15.35 39.62
C MET A 875 22.53 15.27 39.22
N LYS A 876 21.88 14.13 39.49
CA LYS A 876 20.46 13.89 39.17
C LYS A 876 19.55 14.95 39.81
N ALA A 877 19.79 15.33 41.06
CA ALA A 877 19.00 16.35 41.75
C ALA A 877 19.03 17.71 41.02
N VAL A 878 20.22 18.15 40.60
CA VAL A 878 20.38 19.39 39.81
C VAL A 878 19.69 19.28 38.45
N ILE A 879 19.82 18.14 37.77
CA ILE A 879 19.22 17.92 36.45
C ILE A 879 17.69 17.95 36.54
N VAL A 880 17.10 17.33 37.57
CA VAL A 880 15.65 17.37 37.84
C VAL A 880 15.18 18.80 38.04
N GLU A 881 15.88 19.60 38.86
CA GLU A 881 15.56 21.01 39.07
C GLU A 881 15.58 21.78 37.75
N LYS A 882 16.60 21.59 36.92
CA LYS A 882 16.70 22.24 35.60
C LYS A 882 15.57 21.85 34.66
N MET A 883 15.20 20.56 34.59
CA MET A 883 14.06 20.11 33.76
C MET A 883 12.73 20.75 34.19
N GLN A 884 12.53 20.94 35.50
CA GLN A 884 11.36 21.63 36.03
C GLN A 884 11.39 23.12 35.68
N LEU A 885 12.54 23.78 35.84
CA LEU A 885 12.74 25.18 35.47
C LEU A 885 12.55 25.43 33.96
N PHE A 886 12.98 24.50 33.12
CA PHE A 886 12.83 24.58 31.67
C PHE A 886 11.43 24.22 31.17
N GLY A 887 10.54 23.78 32.06
CA GLY A 887 9.17 23.39 31.73
C GLY A 887 9.05 22.09 30.93
N SER A 888 10.12 21.29 30.86
CA SER A 888 10.18 20.06 30.07
C SER A 888 9.68 18.81 30.81
N SER A 889 9.49 18.90 32.13
CA SER A 889 8.90 17.80 32.90
C SER A 889 7.48 17.47 32.43
N GLY A 890 7.20 16.18 32.23
CA GLY A 890 5.93 15.67 31.71
C GLY A 890 5.71 15.88 30.21
N LYS A 891 6.75 16.25 29.45
CA LYS A 891 6.68 16.53 28.01
C LYS A 891 7.26 15.41 27.12
N ALA A 892 7.70 14.30 27.70
CA ALA A 892 8.22 13.13 27.00
C ALA A 892 7.14 12.22 26.40
#